data_AF-R9LJ07-F1
#
_entry.id   AF-R9LJ07-F1
#
_cell.length_a   1.000
_cell.length_b   1.000
_cell.length_c   1.000
_cell.angle_alpha   90.00
_cell.angle_beta   90.00
_cell.angle_gamma   90.00
#
_symmetry.space_group_name_H-M   'P 1'
#
loop_
_entity.id
_entity.type
_entity.pdbx_description
1 polymer ?
#
loop_
_entity_poly.entity_id
_entity_poly.type
_entity_poly.pdbx_seq_one_letter_code
_entity_poly.pdbx_strand_id
1 'polypeptide(L)'
;MKKLISLTVSATLVLSSLSLMVGTSGFKLTSIDVVSAASESETPAKESTPSKTTTPSKTTTPSKTTTPSKSTTPSKTTTPSKSTTPSKSTTTKTTTKTTTKTTTTPAKTTTKQTTPAKTTTPSVKPAESKYVDGVYVAYGNAYSKGTEGAKVTIKDGKIAAVELLRTSPKLIDRDVRNNYSGLWNAYETMKADLLGKTQEQAAKVDIVSGATRSSEGWKLSVERAFQRALKEKPKDVTYFAGEHMGVDPEGKYMVFVTFDATKRTAVKVYPLDASGSAIEEANMTSEQATLVKAIAAELLAKGTSAVGAKGQEADFKAAVKAYWDAEQNAKVNNDSKYIDGFYSAYGSARDKGVERADIYIRNGKLVDVKLYRLGSNLIDRGDTAYAEVVKANAPMTAKLLANGSYIENYKDDVDAIAGATESSHSWNLAVERAFEKALKVPGKAKYFEGTFAGVDNQSRMLVLADIKADQISNVKVFLFGEDGKLIASDKLTDEQQTVVAQLTEGLTQKGANMTPIVGEENLSLAARAAFADLLNNASKTQGNYKDGTYTTYGDAYDKGTNRADVTLRNGVIVGLKLYRVGVNMVDRGASAYAEVVRAIPILTRDLLYAGTREQAAQVDAVTGATSSSNALKAAVENAYKKAEISETYKTAYINGIFAGINKDKSVYVMVTVQNNIPFKMEVFYLDENAKIKTEDQLTADEKAVKAEIETPTAAGSLHKYGYRPAAFGETEGVKAVSAQVIEAVKDALENAGR
;
A
#
# COMPACT_ATOMS: atom_id res chain seq x y z
N MET A 1 57.26 14.08 28.74
CA MET A 1 56.49 14.57 29.92
C MET A 1 55.06 14.92 29.48
N LYS A 2 54.14 15.06 30.45
CA LYS A 2 52.73 15.53 30.40
C LYS A 2 52.35 16.43 29.17
N LYS A 3 51.12 16.40 28.64
CA LYS A 3 49.80 16.07 29.26
C LYS A 3 48.88 15.21 28.37
N LEU A 4 47.93 14.53 29.01
CA LEU A 4 46.69 14.05 28.39
C LEU A 4 45.70 15.22 28.22
N ILE A 5 44.79 15.09 27.25
CA ILE A 5 43.38 15.47 27.43
C ILE A 5 42.53 14.26 27.01
N SER A 6 41.61 13.83 27.87
CA SER A 6 40.62 12.81 27.55
C SER A 6 39.39 13.46 26.92
N LEU A 7 38.72 12.79 25.98
CA LEU A 7 37.38 13.15 25.54
C LEU A 7 36.50 11.90 25.49
N THR A 8 35.57 11.79 26.44
CA THR A 8 34.66 10.66 26.58
C THR A 8 33.56 10.73 25.51
N VAL A 9 33.55 9.78 24.56
CA VAL A 9 32.48 9.67 23.56
C VAL A 9 31.36 8.80 24.12
N SER A 10 30.37 9.42 24.76
CA SER A 10 29.13 8.75 25.15
C SER A 10 28.27 8.47 23.92
N ALA A 11 28.01 7.19 23.63
CA ALA A 11 27.31 6.77 22.42
C ALA A 11 25.78 6.80 22.59
N THR A 12 25.14 7.88 22.15
CA THR A 12 23.69 7.90 21.91
C THR A 12 23.30 8.96 20.86
N LEU A 13 22.92 8.53 19.65
CA LEU A 13 21.70 9.02 19.00
C LEU A 13 21.26 8.13 17.82
N VAL A 14 19.94 8.01 17.71
CA VAL A 14 19.13 7.31 16.71
C VAL A 14 19.62 7.49 15.26
N LEU A 15 19.80 6.38 14.52
CA LEU A 15 19.86 6.42 13.05
C LEU A 15 18.45 6.55 12.48
N SER A 16 18.17 7.64 11.76
CA SER A 16 17.13 7.71 10.73
C SER A 16 17.81 7.75 9.35
N SER A 17 17.73 6.66 8.60
CA SER A 17 18.40 6.49 7.30
C SER A 17 17.68 7.27 6.18
N LEU A 18 17.96 8.57 6.08
CA LEU A 18 17.45 9.40 4.99
C LEU A 18 18.35 9.30 3.74
N SER A 19 18.20 8.21 2.98
CA SER A 19 19.02 7.89 1.80
C SER A 19 18.68 8.75 0.58
N LEU A 20 19.24 9.96 0.51
CA LEU A 20 19.16 10.85 -0.66
C LEU A 20 20.10 10.37 -1.78
N MET A 21 19.60 9.51 -2.67
CA MET A 21 20.31 9.09 -3.89
C MET A 21 19.81 9.89 -5.10
N VAL A 22 20.60 10.86 -5.55
CA VAL A 22 20.22 11.78 -6.64
C VAL A 22 20.48 11.12 -8.01
N GLY A 23 19.46 10.48 -8.57
CA GLY A 23 19.47 9.97 -9.95
C GLY A 23 19.24 11.08 -10.97
N THR A 24 20.30 11.63 -11.58
CA THR A 24 20.18 12.65 -12.64
C THR A 24 19.96 12.03 -14.02
N SER A 25 18.71 12.00 -14.50
CA SER A 25 18.37 11.70 -15.90
C SER A 25 17.33 12.71 -16.43
N GLY A 26 17.78 13.95 -16.64
CA GLY A 26 16.91 15.04 -17.08
C GLY A 26 16.55 14.95 -18.57
N PHE A 27 15.31 14.58 -18.89
CA PHE A 27 14.69 14.84 -20.19
C PHE A 27 13.36 15.55 -20.00
N LYS A 28 13.27 16.82 -20.45
CA LYS A 28 12.00 17.55 -20.52
C LYS A 28 11.34 17.27 -21.87
N LEU A 29 10.28 16.47 -21.88
CA LEU A 29 9.33 16.46 -23.00
C LEU A 29 8.22 17.48 -22.74
N THR A 30 8.28 18.60 -23.45
CA THR A 30 7.10 19.43 -23.72
C THR A 30 6.38 18.87 -24.94
N SER A 31 5.05 18.90 -24.92
CA SER A 31 4.15 18.39 -25.97
C SER A 31 4.12 16.86 -26.09
N ILE A 32 3.13 16.24 -25.45
CA ILE A 32 2.54 14.96 -25.86
C ILE A 32 1.17 15.30 -26.48
N ASP A 33 0.89 14.74 -27.66
CA ASP A 33 -0.30 15.09 -28.43
C ASP A 33 -1.57 14.40 -27.91
N VAL A 34 -2.73 14.96 -28.23
CA VAL A 34 -4.00 14.62 -27.58
C VAL A 34 -4.75 13.50 -28.30
N VAL A 35 -4.86 12.34 -27.67
CA VAL A 35 -5.88 11.33 -28.02
C VAL A 35 -7.01 11.40 -26.99
N SER A 36 -8.23 11.65 -27.47
CA SER A 36 -9.39 11.94 -26.61
C SER A 36 -9.85 10.71 -25.82
N ALA A 37 -9.82 10.81 -24.49
CA ALA A 37 -10.49 9.87 -23.61
C ALA A 37 -12.01 10.12 -23.65
N ALA A 38 -12.72 9.39 -24.51
CA ALA A 38 -14.18 9.40 -24.56
C ALA A 38 -14.79 8.90 -23.23
N SER A 39 -16.00 9.38 -22.93
CA SER A 39 -16.75 9.07 -21.70
C SER A 39 -16.99 7.58 -21.48
N GLU A 40 -16.93 7.12 -20.22
CA GLU A 40 -17.51 5.82 -19.82
C GLU A 40 -19.03 5.83 -20.13
N SER A 41 -19.44 5.17 -21.23
CA SER A 41 -20.85 4.89 -21.54
C SER A 41 -21.12 3.39 -21.47
N GLU A 42 -22.30 3.03 -20.99
CA GLU A 42 -22.73 1.64 -20.74
C GLU A 42 -22.73 0.79 -22.02
N THR A 43 -22.25 -0.46 -21.91
CA THR A 43 -22.44 -1.48 -22.96
C THR A 43 -23.90 -1.98 -22.93
N PRO A 44 -24.67 -1.86 -24.02
CA PRO A 44 -26.06 -2.29 -24.05
C PRO A 44 -26.20 -3.83 -24.03
N ALA A 45 -27.36 -4.29 -23.58
CA ALA A 45 -27.68 -5.71 -23.48
C ALA A 45 -27.93 -6.38 -24.85
N LYS A 46 -27.86 -7.71 -24.82
CA LYS A 46 -27.86 -8.64 -25.97
C LYS A 46 -29.12 -8.53 -26.84
N GLU A 47 -28.95 -8.53 -28.17
CA GLU A 47 -30.06 -8.64 -29.12
C GLU A 47 -30.84 -9.98 -28.99
N SER A 48 -32.12 -9.94 -29.34
CA SER A 48 -32.91 -11.12 -29.70
C SER A 48 -33.78 -10.82 -30.94
N THR A 49 -34.00 -11.83 -31.78
CA THR A 49 -34.46 -11.68 -33.16
C THR A 49 -35.95 -11.31 -33.31
N PRO A 50 -36.34 -10.62 -34.40
CA PRO A 50 -37.64 -9.92 -34.50
C PRO A 50 -38.81 -10.78 -34.98
N SER A 51 -40.05 -10.30 -34.75
CA SER A 51 -41.25 -10.83 -35.42
C SER A 51 -42.35 -9.79 -35.67
N LYS A 52 -42.66 -9.60 -36.97
CA LYS A 52 -43.96 -9.20 -37.57
C LYS A 52 -44.75 -7.99 -37.02
N THR A 53 -44.49 -6.84 -37.65
CA THR A 53 -45.44 -6.01 -38.41
C THR A 53 -46.95 -6.08 -38.09
N THR A 54 -47.51 -4.95 -37.66
CA THR A 54 -48.86 -4.46 -38.06
C THR A 54 -48.80 -2.94 -38.32
N THR A 55 -49.67 -2.44 -39.20
CA THR A 55 -49.69 -1.07 -39.73
C THR A 55 -50.89 -0.24 -39.20
N PRO A 56 -50.97 1.10 -39.43
CA PRO A 56 -51.45 2.03 -38.39
C PRO A 56 -52.87 2.59 -38.60
N SER A 57 -53.34 3.43 -37.66
CA SER A 57 -54.52 4.28 -37.85
C SER A 57 -54.35 5.73 -37.36
N LYS A 58 -54.48 6.65 -38.32
CA LYS A 58 -55.05 8.02 -38.31
C LYS A 58 -55.11 8.80 -36.97
N THR A 59 -54.42 9.95 -36.83
CA THR A 59 -54.61 11.27 -37.48
C THR A 59 -55.61 12.20 -36.76
N THR A 60 -55.10 13.29 -36.16
CA THR A 60 -55.73 14.64 -36.19
C THR A 60 -54.64 15.73 -36.25
N THR A 61 -54.97 16.86 -36.88
CA THR A 61 -54.14 18.05 -37.19
C THR A 61 -55.10 19.15 -37.71
N PRO A 62 -54.68 20.38 -38.09
CA PRO A 62 -53.56 21.22 -37.65
C PRO A 62 -54.00 22.70 -37.36
N SER A 63 -53.11 23.56 -36.82
CA SER A 63 -52.97 25.02 -37.12
C SER A 63 -52.11 25.76 -36.07
N LYS A 64 -51.38 26.84 -36.38
CA LYS A 64 -50.94 27.41 -37.67
C LYS A 64 -49.71 28.30 -37.47
N THR A 65 -48.86 28.41 -38.48
CA THR A 65 -47.65 29.26 -38.51
C THR A 65 -47.97 30.73 -38.81
N THR A 66 -47.24 31.67 -38.20
CA THR A 66 -46.87 32.98 -38.81
C THR A 66 -45.43 33.35 -38.42
N THR A 67 -44.80 34.25 -39.18
CA THR A 67 -43.35 34.58 -39.10
C THR A 67 -43.13 36.05 -39.54
N PRO A 68 -41.89 36.57 -39.65
CA PRO A 68 -41.25 37.48 -38.71
C PRO A 68 -41.27 38.98 -39.12
N SER A 69 -40.64 39.86 -38.32
CA SER A 69 -40.09 41.14 -38.80
C SER A 69 -38.81 41.56 -38.05
N LYS A 70 -38.12 42.60 -38.54
CA LYS A 70 -36.75 43.00 -38.16
C LYS A 70 -36.66 44.32 -37.39
N SER A 71 -35.67 44.37 -36.48
CA SER A 71 -34.72 45.46 -36.17
C SER A 71 -35.08 46.94 -36.44
N THR A 72 -34.97 47.78 -35.39
CA THR A 72 -34.37 49.14 -35.43
C THR A 72 -33.83 49.57 -34.05
N THR A 73 -32.85 50.47 -34.04
CA THR A 73 -32.19 51.15 -32.88
C THR A 73 -32.19 52.68 -33.17
N PRO A 74 -31.65 53.63 -32.35
CA PRO A 74 -31.20 53.63 -30.94
C PRO A 74 -31.63 54.89 -30.10
N SER A 75 -31.17 54.99 -28.82
CA SER A 75 -31.12 56.22 -27.97
C SER A 75 -32.47 56.83 -27.50
N LYS A 76 -32.59 57.73 -26.51
CA LYS A 76 -31.70 58.56 -25.63
C LYS A 76 -32.51 58.95 -24.35
N THR A 77 -32.02 59.37 -23.16
CA THR A 77 -30.66 59.61 -22.58
C THR A 77 -30.59 58.93 -21.17
N THR A 78 -30.13 59.41 -19.99
CA THR A 78 -29.75 60.70 -19.33
C THR A 78 -28.54 60.53 -18.36
N THR A 79 -28.25 61.48 -17.44
CA THR A 79 -27.14 61.51 -16.42
C THR A 79 -27.34 62.77 -15.51
N PRO A 80 -26.44 63.21 -14.59
CA PRO A 80 -25.42 62.57 -13.71
C PRO A 80 -25.43 63.07 -12.24
N SER A 81 -24.42 62.72 -11.43
CA SER A 81 -23.81 63.62 -10.41
C SER A 81 -22.29 63.37 -10.27
N LYS A 82 -21.53 64.26 -9.62
CA LYS A 82 -20.04 64.33 -9.61
C LYS A 82 -19.43 64.54 -8.20
N SER A 83 -18.16 64.16 -8.03
CA SER A 83 -17.16 64.90 -7.22
C SER A 83 -15.71 64.59 -7.69
N THR A 84 -14.68 65.35 -7.25
CA THR A 84 -13.42 65.59 -8.01
C THR A 84 -12.18 65.99 -7.16
N THR A 85 -10.90 65.67 -7.46
CA THR A 85 -10.30 64.60 -8.32
C THR A 85 -8.88 64.13 -7.87
N PRO A 86 -7.76 64.91 -7.87
CA PRO A 86 -6.40 64.33 -8.10
C PRO A 86 -5.20 64.79 -7.23
N SER A 87 -4.09 64.03 -7.23
CA SER A 87 -2.71 64.58 -7.18
C SER A 87 -1.67 63.69 -7.91
N LYS A 88 -0.48 64.24 -8.20
CA LYS A 88 0.70 63.58 -8.85
C LYS A 88 1.70 63.11 -7.75
N SER A 89 2.87 62.51 -7.95
CA SER A 89 3.88 62.46 -9.04
C SER A 89 4.86 61.26 -8.73
N THR A 90 5.94 60.86 -9.43
CA THR A 90 6.78 61.47 -10.50
C THR A 90 7.46 60.38 -11.38
N THR A 91 8.13 60.84 -12.44
CA THR A 91 8.84 60.16 -13.55
C THR A 91 10.21 59.52 -13.22
N THR A 92 10.70 58.68 -14.15
CA THR A 92 12.01 58.00 -14.24
C THR A 92 13.22 58.92 -14.53
N LYS A 93 14.45 58.38 -14.39
CA LYS A 93 15.65 58.87 -15.10
C LYS A 93 16.69 57.76 -15.35
N THR A 94 17.32 57.79 -16.52
CA THR A 94 18.35 56.84 -16.99
C THR A 94 19.59 57.61 -17.45
N THR A 95 20.81 57.14 -17.18
CA THR A 95 22.03 57.70 -17.80
C THR A 95 23.14 56.65 -17.95
N THR A 96 23.99 56.80 -18.97
CA THR A 96 24.94 55.76 -19.43
C THR A 96 26.29 56.36 -19.84
N LYS A 97 27.42 55.79 -19.37
CA LYS A 97 28.78 55.65 -19.98
C LYS A 97 29.76 55.12 -18.90
N THR A 98 30.73 54.21 -19.06
CA THR A 98 31.65 53.74 -20.14
C THR A 98 33.05 54.39 -20.05
N THR A 99 34.10 53.60 -20.39
CA THR A 99 35.58 53.90 -20.41
C THR A 99 36.29 53.83 -19.03
N THR A 100 37.55 53.38 -18.86
CA THR A 100 38.58 52.86 -19.82
C THR A 100 39.50 51.77 -19.19
N LYS A 101 40.61 51.38 -19.87
CA LYS A 101 41.39 50.13 -19.64
C LYS A 101 42.93 50.34 -19.68
N THR A 102 43.64 49.93 -18.62
CA THR A 102 45.11 49.64 -18.53
C THR A 102 45.32 48.77 -17.27
N THR A 103 45.92 47.57 -17.25
CA THR A 103 47.22 47.06 -17.77
C THR A 103 48.43 47.47 -16.92
N THR A 104 48.85 46.61 -15.96
CA THR A 104 50.25 46.12 -15.74
C THR A 104 50.34 45.15 -14.55
N THR A 105 51.34 44.26 -14.58
CA THR A 105 51.68 43.20 -13.60
C THR A 105 53.22 43.03 -13.64
N PRO A 106 53.96 42.45 -12.66
CA PRO A 106 53.65 42.08 -11.26
C PRO A 106 54.57 42.77 -10.21
N ALA A 107 54.22 42.64 -8.92
CA ALA A 107 55.18 42.63 -7.81
C ALA A 107 54.74 41.62 -6.72
N LYS A 108 55.69 40.93 -6.09
CA LYS A 108 55.43 39.80 -5.17
C LYS A 108 56.00 40.08 -3.78
N THR A 109 55.15 40.39 -2.80
CA THR A 109 55.54 40.46 -1.39
C THR A 109 54.45 39.91 -0.47
N THR A 110 54.84 39.18 0.56
CA THR A 110 53.96 38.42 1.46
C THR A 110 53.61 39.18 2.75
N THR A 111 52.32 39.32 3.08
CA THR A 111 51.89 39.58 4.47
C THR A 111 50.48 39.08 4.77
N LYS A 112 50.41 38.08 5.67
CA LYS A 112 49.41 37.84 6.73
C LYS A 112 47.99 38.43 6.54
N GLN A 113 47.06 37.62 6.06
CA GLN A 113 45.63 37.96 5.95
C GLN A 113 44.93 37.94 7.32
N THR A 114 44.31 39.05 7.72
CA THR A 114 43.40 39.14 8.87
C THR A 114 41.94 39.00 8.43
N THR A 115 41.17 38.14 9.10
CA THR A 115 39.78 37.84 8.78
C THR A 115 38.84 39.03 9.08
N PRO A 116 38.06 39.55 8.11
CA PRO A 116 36.99 40.51 8.38
C PRO A 116 35.84 39.89 9.19
N ALA A 117 35.18 40.69 10.02
CA ALA A 117 34.12 40.22 10.91
C ALA A 117 32.85 39.78 10.15
N LYS A 118 32.22 38.70 10.63
CA LYS A 118 31.00 38.12 10.05
C LYS A 118 29.77 38.94 10.45
N THR A 119 29.16 39.67 9.52
CA THR A 119 27.89 40.37 9.73
C THR A 119 26.80 39.37 10.14
N THR A 120 26.23 39.52 11.33
CA THR A 120 25.16 38.67 11.84
C THR A 120 23.80 39.16 11.34
N THR A 121 23.25 38.48 10.33
CA THR A 121 21.84 38.61 9.95
C THR A 121 20.95 38.34 11.17
N PRO A 122 19.91 39.15 11.45
CA PRO A 122 18.99 38.89 12.56
C PRO A 122 18.33 37.51 12.41
N SER A 123 18.47 36.67 13.44
CA SER A 123 17.76 35.38 13.50
C SER A 123 16.28 35.64 13.81
N VAL A 124 15.45 35.68 12.76
CA VAL A 124 14.00 35.73 12.92
C VAL A 124 13.56 34.42 13.56
N LYS A 125 13.15 34.48 14.83
CA LYS A 125 12.49 33.37 15.53
C LYS A 125 11.33 32.88 14.63
N PRO A 126 11.26 31.58 14.28
CA PRO A 126 10.16 31.07 13.46
C PRO A 126 8.81 31.47 14.05
N ALA A 127 7.92 31.98 13.19
CA ALA A 127 6.54 32.25 13.58
C ALA A 127 5.91 30.91 14.00
N GLU A 128 5.24 30.90 15.16
CA GLU A 128 4.72 29.65 15.70
C GLU A 128 3.62 29.08 14.79
N SER A 129 3.72 27.80 14.44
CA SER A 129 2.77 27.14 13.56
C SER A 129 1.33 27.26 14.09
N LYS A 130 0.38 27.65 13.23
CA LYS A 130 -1.06 27.63 13.51
C LYS A 130 -1.63 26.19 13.59
N TYR A 131 -0.81 25.19 13.27
CA TYR A 131 -1.14 23.77 13.32
C TYR A 131 -0.41 23.06 14.45
N VAL A 132 -0.98 21.95 14.91
CA VAL A 132 -0.34 20.91 15.70
C VAL A 132 0.42 19.99 14.75
N ASP A 133 1.63 19.59 15.12
CA ASP A 133 2.42 18.62 14.37
C ASP A 133 1.91 17.19 14.65
N GLY A 134 1.79 16.35 13.62
CA GLY A 134 1.21 15.01 13.75
C GLY A 134 0.84 14.35 12.43
N VAL A 135 0.22 13.17 12.51
CA VAL A 135 -0.26 12.41 11.35
C VAL A 135 -1.77 12.53 11.25
N TYR A 136 -2.25 13.03 10.10
CA TYR A 136 -3.65 13.32 9.83
C TYR A 136 -4.11 12.57 8.59
N VAL A 137 -5.08 11.66 8.77
CA VAL A 137 -5.78 11.01 7.66
C VAL A 137 -7.07 11.77 7.40
N ALA A 138 -7.33 12.08 6.13
CA ALA A 138 -8.53 12.73 5.66
C ALA A 138 -8.90 12.25 4.25
N TYR A 139 -10.17 12.42 3.88
CA TYR A 139 -10.76 11.93 2.65
C TYR A 139 -11.41 13.07 1.85
N GLY A 140 -11.46 12.92 0.53
CA GLY A 140 -12.15 13.82 -0.39
C GLY A 140 -13.67 13.58 -0.41
N ASN A 141 -14.34 14.06 -1.46
CA ASN A 141 -15.77 13.77 -1.64
C ASN A 141 -15.94 12.35 -2.20
N ALA A 142 -16.85 11.60 -1.58
CA ALA A 142 -17.12 10.21 -1.90
C ALA A 142 -17.87 10.02 -3.22
N TYR A 143 -17.87 8.78 -3.73
CA TYR A 143 -18.62 8.35 -4.90
C TYR A 143 -18.83 6.82 -4.92
N SER A 144 -19.66 6.31 -5.83
CA SER A 144 -20.02 4.89 -5.93
C SER A 144 -18.85 3.91 -6.04
N LYS A 145 -17.67 4.36 -6.49
CA LYS A 145 -16.45 3.53 -6.64
C LYS A 145 -15.42 3.72 -5.50
N GLY A 146 -15.75 4.46 -4.43
CA GLY A 146 -14.87 4.74 -3.27
C GLY A 146 -14.69 6.24 -2.97
N THR A 147 -13.57 6.61 -2.38
CA THR A 147 -13.14 8.02 -2.22
C THR A 147 -11.64 8.18 -2.43
N GLU A 148 -11.20 9.36 -2.86
CA GLU A 148 -9.79 9.76 -2.76
C GLU A 148 -9.45 10.15 -1.30
N GLY A 149 -8.20 9.96 -0.87
CA GLY A 149 -7.77 10.29 0.48
C GLY A 149 -6.28 10.65 0.57
N ALA A 150 -5.86 11.16 1.72
CA ALA A 150 -4.47 11.44 2.02
C ALA A 150 -4.16 11.17 3.49
N LYS A 151 -3.03 10.50 3.75
CA LYS A 151 -2.40 10.38 5.07
C LYS A 151 -1.21 11.34 5.07
N VAL A 152 -1.34 12.44 5.81
CA VAL A 152 -0.44 13.58 5.78
C VAL A 152 0.26 13.72 7.13
N THR A 153 1.60 13.67 7.13
CA THR A 153 2.39 14.07 8.30
C THR A 153 2.67 15.56 8.19
N ILE A 154 2.10 16.34 9.10
CA ILE A 154 2.34 17.79 9.20
C ILE A 154 3.42 18.03 10.25
N LYS A 155 4.44 18.81 9.89
CA LYS A 155 5.50 19.26 10.80
C LYS A 155 5.89 20.69 10.50
N ASP A 156 6.09 21.52 11.52
CA ASP A 156 6.47 22.94 11.38
C ASP A 156 5.52 23.70 10.42
N GLY A 157 4.24 23.28 10.37
CA GLY A 157 3.21 23.82 9.46
C GLY A 157 3.33 23.45 7.98
N LYS A 158 4.13 22.41 7.64
CA LYS A 158 4.36 21.91 6.28
C LYS A 158 4.10 20.41 6.16
N ILE A 159 3.87 19.94 4.94
CA ILE A 159 3.79 18.51 4.61
C ILE A 159 5.19 17.90 4.71
N ALA A 160 5.46 17.16 5.79
CA ALA A 160 6.72 16.44 5.99
C ALA A 160 6.71 15.05 5.31
N ALA A 161 5.53 14.43 5.24
CA ALA A 161 5.29 13.23 4.44
C ALA A 161 3.84 13.22 3.94
N VAL A 162 3.58 12.58 2.80
CA VAL A 162 2.23 12.32 2.30
C VAL A 162 2.16 10.96 1.61
N GLU A 163 1.10 10.23 1.92
CA GLU A 163 0.69 8.99 1.26
C GLU A 163 -0.70 9.23 0.67
N LEU A 164 -0.83 9.00 -0.64
CA LEU A 164 -2.05 9.28 -1.40
C LEU A 164 -2.88 8.01 -1.54
N LEU A 165 -4.14 8.11 -1.15
CA LEU A 165 -5.06 6.98 -1.03
C LEU A 165 -6.13 7.07 -2.11
N ARG A 166 -6.59 5.92 -2.59
CA ARG A 166 -7.84 5.82 -3.34
C ARG A 166 -8.52 4.53 -2.94
N THR A 167 -9.62 4.66 -2.22
CA THR A 167 -10.24 3.52 -1.56
C THR A 167 -11.01 2.65 -2.54
N SER A 168 -11.12 1.38 -2.17
CA SER A 168 -12.21 0.50 -2.57
C SER A 168 -13.57 0.97 -1.99
N PRO A 169 -14.69 0.36 -2.41
CA PRO A 169 -15.97 0.46 -1.72
C PRO A 169 -15.89 0.23 -0.20
N LYS A 170 -15.11 -0.77 0.26
CA LYS A 170 -14.85 -1.06 1.68
C LYS A 170 -14.03 0.02 2.43
N LEU A 171 -13.75 1.17 1.80
CA LEU A 171 -12.95 2.28 2.33
C LEU A 171 -11.49 1.97 2.72
N ILE A 172 -11.03 0.74 2.48
CA ILE A 172 -9.61 0.36 2.48
C ILE A 172 -8.98 0.80 1.16
N ASP A 173 -7.77 1.34 1.24
CA ASP A 173 -6.98 1.80 0.09
C ASP A 173 -6.73 0.67 -0.93
N ARG A 174 -6.79 1.01 -2.23
CA ARG A 174 -6.76 0.02 -3.31
C ARG A 174 -5.39 -0.04 -3.98
N ASP A 175 -4.95 -1.28 -4.23
CA ASP A 175 -3.85 -1.63 -5.15
C ASP A 175 -3.87 -0.74 -6.41
N VAL A 176 -2.72 -0.16 -6.71
CA VAL A 176 -2.56 0.84 -7.77
C VAL A 176 -2.94 0.26 -9.14
N ARG A 177 -2.67 -1.03 -9.40
CA ARG A 177 -3.04 -1.73 -10.66
C ARG A 177 -4.53 -1.71 -10.94
N ASN A 178 -5.34 -1.75 -9.89
CA ASN A 178 -6.79 -1.80 -9.95
C ASN A 178 -7.45 -0.41 -10.09
N ASN A 179 -6.66 0.66 -10.14
CA ASN A 179 -7.08 1.99 -10.58
C ASN A 179 -7.04 2.13 -12.11
N TYR A 180 -7.69 3.17 -12.65
CA TYR A 180 -7.51 3.54 -14.06
C TYR A 180 -6.06 3.97 -14.32
N SER A 181 -5.50 3.58 -15.46
CA SER A 181 -4.05 3.70 -15.73
C SER A 181 -3.52 5.14 -15.78
N GLY A 182 -4.35 6.10 -16.19
CA GLY A 182 -4.02 7.53 -16.09
C GLY A 182 -3.72 8.03 -14.67
N LEU A 183 -4.10 7.28 -13.62
CA LEU A 183 -3.78 7.61 -12.24
C LEU A 183 -2.37 7.14 -11.81
N TRP A 184 -1.76 6.17 -12.50
CA TRP A 184 -0.52 5.53 -12.06
C TRP A 184 0.64 6.53 -11.92
N ASN A 185 0.90 7.33 -12.95
CA ASN A 185 1.93 8.38 -12.90
C ASN A 185 1.54 9.53 -11.94
N ALA A 186 0.25 9.80 -11.79
CA ALA A 186 -0.24 10.90 -10.96
C ALA A 186 0.07 10.71 -9.47
N TYR A 187 0.20 9.47 -8.98
CA TYR A 187 0.62 9.19 -7.59
C TYR A 187 2.00 9.77 -7.27
N GLU A 188 2.99 9.58 -8.15
CA GLU A 188 4.34 10.11 -7.96
C GLU A 188 4.36 11.63 -8.12
N THR A 189 3.80 12.15 -9.23
CA THR A 189 3.79 13.60 -9.50
C THR A 189 3.13 14.37 -8.36
N MET A 190 1.92 13.99 -7.95
CA MET A 190 1.21 14.67 -6.87
C MET A 190 1.94 14.55 -5.53
N LYS A 191 2.59 13.41 -5.23
CA LYS A 191 3.40 13.25 -4.01
C LYS A 191 4.61 14.18 -4.01
N ALA A 192 5.38 14.21 -5.10
CA ALA A 192 6.52 15.10 -5.27
C ALA A 192 6.10 16.59 -5.17
N ASP A 193 4.99 16.95 -5.81
CA ASP A 193 4.45 18.30 -5.79
C ASP A 193 3.80 18.70 -4.46
N LEU A 194 3.44 17.78 -3.57
CA LEU A 194 2.88 18.11 -2.26
C LEU A 194 3.93 18.22 -1.15
N LEU A 195 5.03 17.49 -1.23
CA LEU A 195 6.05 17.45 -0.17
C LEU A 195 6.68 18.84 0.08
N GLY A 196 6.88 19.16 1.36
CA GLY A 196 7.47 20.41 1.84
C GLY A 196 6.58 21.67 1.76
N LYS A 197 5.39 21.59 1.14
CA LYS A 197 4.47 22.73 0.97
C LYS A 197 3.65 23.03 2.24
N THR A 198 3.26 24.29 2.43
CA THR A 198 2.19 24.70 3.37
C THR A 198 0.81 24.47 2.75
N GLN A 199 -0.27 24.59 3.52
CA GLN A 199 -1.67 24.57 3.04
C GLN A 199 -1.88 25.47 1.81
N GLU A 200 -1.44 26.73 1.90
CA GLU A 200 -1.64 27.78 0.90
C GLU A 200 -0.80 27.56 -0.37
N GLN A 201 0.19 26.68 -0.31
CA GLN A 201 1.02 26.22 -1.43
C GLN A 201 0.48 24.90 -2.01
N ALA A 202 0.01 23.98 -1.17
CA ALA A 202 -0.59 22.71 -1.57
C ALA A 202 -1.91 22.90 -2.35
N ALA A 203 -2.73 23.87 -1.95
CA ALA A 203 -3.92 24.28 -2.70
C ALA A 203 -3.63 24.75 -4.14
N LYS A 204 -2.39 25.21 -4.40
CA LYS A 204 -1.90 25.69 -5.69
C LYS A 204 -1.07 24.64 -6.45
N VAL A 205 -1.15 23.37 -6.07
CA VAL A 205 -0.61 22.26 -6.86
C VAL A 205 -1.45 22.10 -8.13
N ASP A 206 -0.76 22.05 -9.27
CA ASP A 206 -1.37 21.76 -10.57
C ASP A 206 -1.94 20.34 -10.60
N ILE A 207 -3.00 20.15 -11.37
CA ILE A 207 -3.62 18.83 -11.56
C ILE A 207 -2.84 18.02 -12.60
N VAL A 208 -2.79 16.69 -12.42
CA VAL A 208 -2.17 15.80 -13.39
C VAL A 208 -3.19 15.47 -14.49
N SER A 209 -2.82 15.72 -15.74
CA SER A 209 -3.65 15.40 -16.91
C SER A 209 -3.99 13.91 -16.94
N GLY A 210 -5.24 13.58 -17.31
CA GLY A 210 -5.77 12.21 -17.21
C GLY A 210 -6.16 11.75 -15.79
N ALA A 211 -5.83 12.52 -14.75
CA ALA A 211 -6.14 12.21 -13.35
C ALA A 211 -6.90 13.33 -12.60
N THR A 212 -7.30 14.41 -13.29
CA THR A 212 -7.96 15.63 -12.78
C THR A 212 -8.83 15.44 -11.54
N ARG A 213 -9.83 14.54 -11.62
CA ARG A 213 -10.79 14.25 -10.54
C ARG A 213 -10.09 13.79 -9.26
N SER A 214 -9.12 12.88 -9.40
CA SER A 214 -8.41 12.31 -8.27
C SER A 214 -7.30 13.25 -7.76
N SER A 215 -6.66 14.04 -8.62
CA SER A 215 -5.77 15.15 -8.20
C SER A 215 -6.49 16.17 -7.32
N GLU A 216 -7.70 16.61 -7.69
CA GLU A 216 -8.50 17.50 -6.83
C GLU A 216 -9.03 16.80 -5.58
N GLY A 217 -9.40 15.51 -5.67
CA GLY A 217 -9.75 14.71 -4.50
C GLY A 217 -8.61 14.64 -3.46
N TRP A 218 -7.37 14.50 -3.91
CA TRP A 218 -6.18 14.52 -3.06
C TRP A 218 -5.85 15.92 -2.51
N LYS A 219 -5.95 16.98 -3.32
CA LYS A 219 -5.80 18.37 -2.86
C LYS A 219 -6.82 18.70 -1.76
N LEU A 220 -8.09 18.31 -1.95
CA LEU A 220 -9.15 18.43 -0.93
C LEU A 220 -8.86 17.60 0.32
N SER A 221 -8.29 16.40 0.17
CA SER A 221 -7.91 15.56 1.32
C SER A 221 -6.78 16.19 2.13
N VAL A 222 -5.76 16.76 1.48
CA VAL A 222 -4.66 17.48 2.12
C VAL A 222 -5.13 18.77 2.82
N GLU A 223 -6.02 19.53 2.17
CA GLU A 223 -6.67 20.69 2.78
C GLU A 223 -7.45 20.30 4.04
N ARG A 224 -8.27 19.25 3.97
CA ARG A 224 -8.99 18.70 5.12
C ARG A 224 -8.04 18.22 6.22
N ALA A 225 -6.88 17.63 5.87
CA ALA A 225 -5.86 17.25 6.84
C ALA A 225 -5.24 18.47 7.57
N PHE A 226 -4.96 19.57 6.88
CA PHE A 226 -4.53 20.82 7.51
C PHE A 226 -5.61 21.40 8.45
N GLN A 227 -6.89 21.31 8.09
CA GLN A 227 -8.01 21.69 8.99
C GLN A 227 -8.09 20.77 10.23
N ARG A 228 -7.88 19.45 10.07
CA ARG A 228 -7.72 18.51 11.21
C ARG A 228 -6.50 18.87 12.09
N ALA A 229 -5.47 19.50 11.53
CA ALA A 229 -4.26 19.91 12.25
C ALA A 229 -4.33 21.29 12.95
N LEU A 230 -5.27 22.18 12.62
CA LEU A 230 -5.37 23.51 13.25
C LEU A 230 -5.41 23.45 14.79
N LYS A 231 -4.64 24.30 15.48
CA LYS A 231 -4.66 24.46 16.94
C LYS A 231 -6.01 24.98 17.43
N GLU A 232 -6.50 26.05 16.81
CA GLU A 232 -7.82 26.61 17.04
C GLU A 232 -8.75 26.15 15.90
N LYS A 233 -9.85 25.48 16.24
CA LYS A 233 -10.83 25.04 15.23
C LYS A 233 -11.72 26.21 14.78
N PRO A 234 -12.12 26.25 13.49
CA PRO A 234 -13.12 27.22 13.05
C PRO A 234 -14.39 27.10 13.89
N LYS A 235 -14.91 28.24 14.37
CA LYS A 235 -16.20 28.28 15.04
C LYS A 235 -17.31 27.89 14.06
N ASP A 236 -18.34 27.23 14.58
CA ASP A 236 -19.54 26.84 13.84
C ASP A 236 -19.30 25.92 12.63
N VAL A 237 -18.16 25.20 12.61
CA VAL A 237 -17.86 24.14 11.62
C VAL A 237 -17.62 22.80 12.30
N THR A 238 -18.63 21.93 12.27
CA THR A 238 -18.59 20.55 12.75
C THR A 238 -18.03 19.59 11.67
N TYR A 239 -18.43 19.81 10.41
CA TYR A 239 -18.17 18.90 9.29
C TYR A 239 -17.50 19.59 8.11
N PHE A 240 -16.69 18.83 7.36
CA PHE A 240 -16.31 19.20 6.02
C PHE A 240 -17.52 19.10 5.09
N ALA A 241 -17.93 20.22 4.49
CA ALA A 241 -19.03 20.20 3.53
C ALA A 241 -18.72 19.27 2.33
N GLY A 242 -19.74 18.56 1.84
CA GLY A 242 -19.65 17.59 0.75
C GLY A 242 -20.37 16.27 1.04
N GLU A 243 -20.33 15.34 0.08
CA GLU A 243 -20.79 13.96 0.25
C GLU A 243 -19.63 13.09 0.77
N HIS A 244 -19.88 12.38 1.87
CA HIS A 244 -18.95 11.42 2.49
C HIS A 244 -19.61 10.05 2.50
N MET A 245 -18.82 8.98 2.51
CA MET A 245 -19.33 7.61 2.61
C MET A 245 -18.75 6.89 3.82
N GLY A 246 -19.44 5.85 4.26
CA GLY A 246 -19.03 4.92 5.30
C GLY A 246 -19.56 3.52 5.01
N VAL A 247 -18.89 2.51 5.55
CA VAL A 247 -19.25 1.09 5.39
C VAL A 247 -19.19 0.42 6.76
N ASP A 248 -20.08 -0.53 7.02
CA ASP A 248 -20.05 -1.29 8.27
C ASP A 248 -19.00 -2.42 8.20
N PRO A 249 -18.33 -2.78 9.31
CA PRO A 249 -17.30 -3.83 9.32
C PRO A 249 -17.79 -5.25 8.97
N GLU A 250 -19.10 -5.51 8.96
CA GLU A 250 -19.66 -6.80 8.54
C GLU A 250 -19.94 -6.81 7.03
N GLY A 251 -19.77 -5.68 6.33
CA GLY A 251 -19.81 -5.56 4.88
C GLY A 251 -21.21 -5.70 4.29
N LYS A 252 -22.26 -5.24 5.00
CA LYS A 252 -23.67 -5.39 4.60
C LYS A 252 -24.26 -4.13 3.94
N TYR A 253 -23.85 -2.94 4.37
CA TYR A 253 -24.34 -1.66 3.90
C TYR A 253 -23.24 -0.63 3.66
N MET A 254 -23.40 0.13 2.58
CA MET A 254 -22.68 1.36 2.29
C MET A 254 -23.63 2.55 2.43
N VAL A 255 -23.23 3.57 3.18
CA VAL A 255 -24.04 4.77 3.43
C VAL A 255 -23.29 6.00 2.96
N PHE A 256 -23.94 6.79 2.10
CA PHE A 256 -23.48 8.13 1.72
C PHE A 256 -24.26 9.16 2.52
N VAL A 257 -23.58 10.19 3.02
CA VAL A 257 -24.16 11.28 3.79
C VAL A 257 -23.60 12.59 3.28
N THR A 258 -24.49 13.50 2.87
CA THR A 258 -24.11 14.87 2.50
C THR A 258 -24.20 15.75 3.73
N PHE A 259 -23.14 16.50 4.00
CA PHE A 259 -23.05 17.46 5.09
C PHE A 259 -22.87 18.88 4.53
N ASP A 260 -23.49 19.86 5.20
CA ASP A 260 -23.00 21.24 5.21
C ASP A 260 -22.00 21.41 6.39
N ALA A 261 -21.54 22.64 6.67
CA ALA A 261 -20.58 22.89 7.75
C ALA A 261 -21.08 22.44 9.15
N THR A 262 -22.39 22.38 9.36
CA THR A 262 -23.05 22.23 10.67
C THR A 262 -23.82 20.92 10.84
N LYS A 263 -24.42 20.39 9.77
CA LYS A 263 -25.40 19.29 9.82
C LYS A 263 -25.38 18.40 8.56
N ARG A 264 -25.97 17.22 8.69
CA ARG A 264 -26.36 16.37 7.53
C ARG A 264 -27.54 17.02 6.78
N THR A 265 -27.58 16.80 5.47
CA THR A 265 -28.59 17.36 4.54
C THR A 265 -29.22 16.30 3.63
N ALA A 266 -28.51 15.20 3.35
CA ALA A 266 -29.05 14.04 2.64
C ALA A 266 -28.38 12.74 3.12
N VAL A 267 -29.06 11.60 2.97
CA VAL A 267 -28.52 10.25 3.19
C VAL A 267 -28.96 9.35 2.02
N LYS A 268 -28.05 8.49 1.55
CA LYS A 268 -28.33 7.38 0.61
C LYS A 268 -27.80 6.09 1.23
N VAL A 269 -28.48 4.97 1.01
CA VAL A 269 -28.12 3.67 1.58
C VAL A 269 -28.14 2.64 0.45
N TYR A 270 -27.06 1.87 0.32
CA TYR A 270 -26.91 0.79 -0.65
C TYR A 270 -26.60 -0.50 0.10
N PRO A 271 -27.28 -1.63 -0.18
CA PRO A 271 -26.83 -2.92 0.28
C PRO A 271 -25.56 -3.31 -0.47
N LEU A 272 -24.73 -4.14 0.17
CA LEU A 272 -23.52 -4.68 -0.42
C LEU A 272 -23.72 -6.12 -0.89
N ASP A 273 -23.09 -6.48 -2.00
CA ASP A 273 -23.01 -7.85 -2.48
C ASP A 273 -21.85 -8.64 -1.82
N ALA A 274 -21.71 -9.93 -2.16
CA ALA A 274 -20.65 -10.78 -1.62
C ALA A 274 -19.22 -10.37 -2.04
N SER A 275 -19.05 -9.48 -3.02
CA SER A 275 -17.75 -8.87 -3.35
C SER A 275 -17.46 -7.61 -2.52
N GLY A 276 -18.44 -7.09 -1.80
CA GLY A 276 -18.40 -5.79 -1.14
C GLY A 276 -18.66 -4.61 -2.10
N SER A 277 -19.33 -4.85 -3.23
CA SER A 277 -19.76 -3.81 -4.18
C SER A 277 -21.18 -3.36 -3.87
N ALA A 278 -21.51 -2.09 -4.18
CA ALA A 278 -22.86 -1.55 -3.99
C ALA A 278 -23.84 -2.20 -4.98
N ILE A 279 -24.96 -2.71 -4.47
CA ILE A 279 -26.11 -3.08 -5.30
C ILE A 279 -26.81 -1.77 -5.70
N GLU A 280 -26.78 -1.46 -7.00
CA GLU A 280 -27.43 -0.26 -7.55
C GLU A 280 -28.96 -0.37 -7.51
N GLU A 281 -29.68 0.77 -7.45
CA GLU A 281 -31.13 0.78 -7.24
C GLU A 281 -31.93 0.00 -8.30
N ALA A 282 -31.46 -0.03 -9.55
CA ALA A 282 -32.05 -0.81 -10.63
C ALA A 282 -31.92 -2.35 -10.45
N ASN A 283 -31.01 -2.80 -9.57
CA ASN A 283 -30.70 -4.21 -9.31
C ASN A 283 -31.17 -4.67 -7.90
N MET A 284 -31.79 -3.79 -7.11
CA MET A 284 -32.34 -4.13 -5.80
C MET A 284 -33.67 -4.90 -5.95
N THR A 285 -33.95 -5.83 -5.03
CA THR A 285 -35.32 -6.39 -4.91
C THR A 285 -36.28 -5.35 -4.35
N SER A 286 -37.59 -5.55 -4.53
CA SER A 286 -38.64 -4.67 -3.98
C SER A 286 -38.52 -4.48 -2.46
N GLU A 287 -38.14 -5.55 -1.75
CA GLU A 287 -37.93 -5.58 -0.31
C GLU A 287 -36.69 -4.78 0.09
N GLN A 288 -35.57 -5.00 -0.63
CA GLN A 288 -34.34 -4.22 -0.43
C GLN A 288 -34.57 -2.73 -0.68
N ALA A 289 -35.17 -2.37 -1.81
CA ALA A 289 -35.46 -0.99 -2.19
C ALA A 289 -36.37 -0.29 -1.18
N THR A 290 -37.35 -1.01 -0.61
CA THR A 290 -38.21 -0.50 0.47
C THR A 290 -37.44 -0.32 1.78
N LEU A 291 -36.63 -1.30 2.17
CA LEU A 291 -35.84 -1.28 3.40
C LEU A 291 -34.80 -0.16 3.39
N VAL A 292 -34.01 0.01 2.32
CA VAL A 292 -32.99 1.07 2.26
C VAL A 292 -33.60 2.46 2.26
N LYS A 293 -34.80 2.65 1.71
CA LYS A 293 -35.53 3.92 1.75
C LYS A 293 -36.02 4.25 3.17
N ALA A 294 -36.50 3.25 3.92
CA ALA A 294 -36.84 3.41 5.33
C ALA A 294 -35.60 3.74 6.19
N ILE A 295 -34.50 3.01 6.01
CA ILE A 295 -33.22 3.26 6.70
C ILE A 295 -32.70 4.67 6.38
N ALA A 296 -32.68 5.07 5.10
CA ALA A 296 -32.17 6.38 4.68
C ALA A 296 -32.94 7.55 5.29
N ALA A 297 -34.28 7.46 5.36
CA ALA A 297 -35.12 8.48 5.97
C ALA A 297 -34.88 8.62 7.49
N GLU A 298 -34.79 7.50 8.20
CA GLU A 298 -34.53 7.48 9.64
C GLU A 298 -33.09 7.95 9.96
N LEU A 299 -32.07 7.54 9.19
CA LEU A 299 -30.70 8.04 9.31
C LEU A 299 -30.60 9.54 9.01
N LEU A 300 -31.35 10.06 8.04
CA LEU A 300 -31.39 11.49 7.76
C LEU A 300 -31.95 12.28 8.95
N ALA A 301 -33.03 11.80 9.57
CA ALA A 301 -33.58 12.42 10.77
C ALA A 301 -32.65 12.27 11.99
N LYS A 302 -32.33 11.03 12.39
CA LYS A 302 -31.77 10.69 13.71
C LYS A 302 -30.29 10.33 13.70
N GLY A 303 -29.67 10.13 12.53
CA GLY A 303 -28.27 9.73 12.42
C GLY A 303 -28.01 8.41 13.17
N THR A 304 -27.03 8.40 14.07
CA THR A 304 -26.69 7.24 14.90
C THR A 304 -27.79 6.79 15.87
N SER A 305 -28.84 7.59 16.07
CA SER A 305 -30.02 7.24 16.89
C SER A 305 -31.18 6.70 16.05
N ALA A 306 -30.94 6.29 14.81
CA ALA A 306 -31.91 5.58 13.98
C ALA A 306 -32.24 4.19 14.54
N VAL A 307 -33.52 3.81 14.52
CA VAL A 307 -33.99 2.50 15.01
C VAL A 307 -34.94 1.85 14.00
N GLY A 308 -34.77 0.55 13.80
CA GLY A 308 -35.61 -0.23 12.88
C GLY A 308 -36.96 -0.62 13.48
N ALA A 309 -37.90 -1.01 12.61
CA ALA A 309 -39.08 -1.74 13.05
C ALA A 309 -38.69 -3.15 13.52
N LYS A 310 -39.60 -3.82 14.25
CA LYS A 310 -39.36 -5.18 14.76
C LYS A 310 -39.07 -6.15 13.61
N GLY A 311 -37.93 -6.84 13.66
CA GLY A 311 -37.42 -7.71 12.58
C GLY A 311 -36.43 -7.03 11.62
N GLN A 312 -36.10 -5.75 11.81
CA GLN A 312 -35.13 -5.00 11.00
C GLN A 312 -33.91 -4.52 11.83
N GLU A 313 -33.80 -4.95 13.09
CA GLU A 313 -32.83 -4.42 14.06
C GLU A 313 -31.37 -4.65 13.62
N ALA A 314 -31.08 -5.79 12.99
CA ALA A 314 -29.75 -6.11 12.45
C ALA A 314 -29.36 -5.19 11.28
N ASP A 315 -30.31 -4.89 10.40
CA ASP A 315 -30.12 -4.05 9.22
C ASP A 315 -29.90 -2.58 9.60
N PHE A 316 -30.72 -2.06 10.50
CA PHE A 316 -30.52 -0.72 11.06
C PHE A 316 -29.21 -0.64 11.86
N LYS A 317 -28.84 -1.67 12.63
CA LYS A 317 -27.55 -1.70 13.36
C LYS A 317 -26.36 -1.61 12.39
N ALA A 318 -26.36 -2.37 11.30
CA ALA A 318 -25.31 -2.31 10.29
C ALA A 318 -25.29 -0.93 9.58
N ALA A 319 -26.44 -0.45 9.10
CA ALA A 319 -26.51 0.86 8.46
C ALA A 319 -26.15 2.04 9.40
N VAL A 320 -26.40 1.93 10.72
CA VAL A 320 -25.95 2.90 11.73
C VAL A 320 -24.43 2.86 11.91
N LYS A 321 -23.78 1.69 11.86
CA LYS A 321 -22.30 1.59 11.84
C LYS A 321 -21.72 2.30 10.59
N ALA A 322 -22.28 2.02 9.41
CA ALA A 322 -21.87 2.67 8.17
C ALA A 322 -22.11 4.19 8.19
N TYR A 323 -23.25 4.65 8.71
CA TYR A 323 -23.52 6.07 8.92
C TYR A 323 -22.51 6.72 9.89
N TRP A 324 -22.21 6.07 11.01
CA TRP A 324 -21.25 6.56 11.99
C TRP A 324 -19.86 6.72 11.37
N ASP A 325 -19.42 5.77 10.54
CA ASP A 325 -18.14 5.86 9.84
C ASP A 325 -18.11 7.02 8.82
N ALA A 326 -19.20 7.22 8.07
CA ALA A 326 -19.36 8.37 7.17
C ALA A 326 -19.29 9.71 7.93
N GLU A 327 -19.91 9.78 9.10
CA GLU A 327 -19.90 10.95 9.96
C GLU A 327 -18.49 11.23 10.55
N GLN A 328 -17.71 10.20 10.90
CA GLN A 328 -16.34 10.38 11.39
C GLN A 328 -15.37 10.78 10.26
N ASN A 329 -15.62 10.34 9.01
CA ASN A 329 -14.92 10.87 7.83
C ASN A 329 -15.23 12.37 7.63
N ALA A 330 -16.49 12.77 7.82
CA ALA A 330 -16.95 14.14 7.63
C ALA A 330 -16.47 15.12 8.72
N LYS A 331 -16.31 14.69 9.98
CA LYS A 331 -15.96 15.60 11.09
C LYS A 331 -14.62 16.30 10.92
N VAL A 332 -14.61 17.61 11.19
CA VAL A 332 -13.37 18.43 11.24
C VAL A 332 -12.54 18.07 12.47
N ASN A 333 -13.19 17.87 13.62
CA ASN A 333 -12.55 17.33 14.81
C ASN A 333 -12.82 15.82 14.91
N ASN A 334 -11.81 15.00 14.62
CA ASN A 334 -11.88 13.55 14.71
C ASN A 334 -11.01 13.08 15.89
N ASP A 335 -11.67 12.87 17.03
CA ASP A 335 -11.08 12.52 18.33
C ASP A 335 -10.67 11.04 18.44
N SER A 336 -10.57 10.31 17.32
CA SER A 336 -9.97 8.97 17.32
C SER A 336 -8.61 9.01 18.00
N LYS A 337 -8.37 8.13 18.97
CA LYS A 337 -7.05 7.95 19.60
C LYS A 337 -6.04 7.33 18.65
N TYR A 338 -6.52 6.75 17.55
CA TYR A 338 -5.75 5.93 16.61
C TYR A 338 -5.58 6.64 15.25
N ILE A 339 -4.48 6.31 14.57
CA ILE A 339 -4.18 6.69 13.19
C ILE A 339 -4.75 5.60 12.26
N ASP A 340 -5.45 6.00 11.21
CA ASP A 340 -5.99 5.03 10.24
C ASP A 340 -4.86 4.35 9.45
N GLY A 341 -5.01 3.05 9.17
CA GLY A 341 -4.05 2.26 8.38
C GLY A 341 -4.01 0.77 8.72
N PHE A 342 -3.03 0.09 8.11
CA PHE A 342 -2.67 -1.30 8.36
C PHE A 342 -1.76 -1.42 9.59
N TYR A 343 -2.03 -2.41 10.45
CA TYR A 343 -1.20 -2.76 11.61
C TYR A 343 -1.12 -4.28 11.76
N SER A 344 0.03 -4.79 12.21
CA SER A 344 0.22 -6.22 12.51
C SER A 344 0.91 -6.42 13.85
N ALA A 345 0.39 -7.36 14.64
CA ALA A 345 0.94 -7.72 15.95
C ALA A 345 0.70 -9.20 16.30
N TYR A 346 1.49 -9.65 17.27
CA TYR A 346 1.54 -11.04 17.73
C TYR A 346 0.77 -11.21 19.05
N GLY A 347 0.15 -12.37 19.25
CA GLY A 347 -0.52 -12.80 20.48
C GLY A 347 0.45 -13.33 21.54
N SER A 348 -0.04 -14.16 22.46
CA SER A 348 0.82 -14.76 23.51
C SER A 348 1.58 -15.97 22.94
N ALA A 349 2.89 -15.98 23.07
CA ALA A 349 3.74 -16.97 22.42
C ALA A 349 4.05 -18.19 23.31
N ARG A 350 4.16 -19.36 22.68
CA ARG A 350 4.51 -20.63 23.31
C ARG A 350 5.46 -21.44 22.44
N ASP A 351 5.99 -22.55 22.96
CA ASP A 351 6.90 -23.42 22.21
C ASP A 351 6.22 -24.04 20.96
N LYS A 352 4.89 -24.16 20.98
CA LYS A 352 4.05 -24.55 19.82
C LYS A 352 3.75 -23.37 18.86
N GLY A 353 4.49 -22.28 18.94
CA GLY A 353 4.33 -21.07 18.13
C GLY A 353 3.38 -20.04 18.74
N VAL A 354 2.75 -19.24 17.87
CA VAL A 354 1.95 -18.07 18.28
C VAL A 354 0.79 -17.83 17.31
N GLU A 355 -0.08 -16.89 17.66
CA GLU A 355 -1.13 -16.34 16.82
C GLU A 355 -0.75 -14.93 16.36
N ARG A 356 -1.14 -14.52 15.15
CA ARG A 356 -0.93 -13.15 14.64
C ARG A 356 -2.26 -12.59 14.13
N ALA A 357 -2.42 -11.28 14.25
CA ALA A 357 -3.50 -10.54 13.60
C ALA A 357 -2.91 -9.43 12.73
N ASP A 358 -3.32 -9.41 11.46
CA ASP A 358 -3.18 -8.23 10.59
C ASP A 358 -4.52 -7.52 10.55
N ILE A 359 -4.55 -6.21 10.79
CA ILE A 359 -5.79 -5.43 10.90
C ILE A 359 -5.74 -4.13 10.09
N TYR A 360 -6.92 -3.66 9.68
CA TYR A 360 -7.13 -2.28 9.24
C TYR A 360 -7.97 -1.52 10.27
N ILE A 361 -7.46 -0.38 10.71
CA ILE A 361 -8.18 0.58 11.56
C ILE A 361 -8.60 1.78 10.72
N ARG A 362 -9.85 2.20 10.88
CA ARG A 362 -10.43 3.44 10.34
C ARG A 362 -11.27 4.14 11.39
N ASN A 363 -11.09 5.45 11.56
CA ASN A 363 -11.82 6.27 12.54
C ASN A 363 -11.76 5.74 13.99
N GLY A 364 -10.76 4.92 14.31
CA GLY A 364 -10.64 4.24 15.60
C GLY A 364 -11.52 2.99 15.77
N LYS A 365 -12.00 2.39 14.68
CA LYS A 365 -12.66 1.09 14.64
C LYS A 365 -11.93 0.10 13.73
N LEU A 366 -12.06 -1.18 14.07
CA LEU A 366 -11.63 -2.29 13.24
C LEU A 366 -12.60 -2.43 12.06
N VAL A 367 -12.07 -2.42 10.83
CA VAL A 367 -12.88 -2.54 9.59
C VAL A 367 -12.52 -3.76 8.73
N ASP A 368 -11.34 -4.36 8.96
CA ASP A 368 -10.93 -5.63 8.37
C ASP A 368 -9.87 -6.29 9.26
N VAL A 369 -9.85 -7.63 9.30
CA VAL A 369 -8.91 -8.43 10.09
C VAL A 369 -8.64 -9.77 9.42
N LYS A 370 -7.36 -10.17 9.41
CA LYS A 370 -6.92 -11.50 9.01
C LYS A 370 -6.12 -12.14 10.15
N LEU A 371 -6.58 -13.31 10.58
CA LEU A 371 -6.03 -14.07 11.70
C LEU A 371 -5.16 -15.22 11.20
N TYR A 372 -4.02 -15.47 11.86
CA TYR A 372 -3.02 -16.48 11.48
C TYR A 372 -2.62 -17.35 12.66
N ARG A 373 -2.16 -18.58 12.39
CA ARG A 373 -1.62 -19.50 13.40
C ARG A 373 -0.24 -19.98 12.98
N LEU A 374 0.79 -19.41 13.59
CA LEU A 374 2.19 -19.60 13.19
C LEU A 374 2.82 -20.78 13.95
N GLY A 375 3.63 -21.60 13.27
CA GLY A 375 4.34 -22.75 13.87
C GLY A 375 5.37 -22.35 14.95
N SER A 376 6.06 -23.33 15.51
CA SER A 376 7.20 -23.08 16.42
C SER A 376 8.34 -22.30 15.73
N ASN A 377 8.44 -22.42 14.41
CA ASN A 377 9.30 -21.63 13.52
C ASN A 377 8.76 -20.23 13.18
N LEU A 378 7.59 -19.86 13.73
CA LEU A 378 6.89 -18.59 13.51
C LEU A 378 6.52 -18.29 12.04
N ILE A 379 6.42 -19.34 11.21
CA ILE A 379 5.85 -19.29 9.85
C ILE A 379 4.38 -19.71 9.91
N ASP A 380 3.51 -19.06 9.12
CA ASP A 380 2.08 -19.40 9.08
C ASP A 380 1.82 -20.83 8.60
N ARG A 381 0.89 -21.51 9.27
CA ARG A 381 0.47 -22.87 8.94
C ARG A 381 -0.69 -22.92 7.95
N GLY A 382 -1.49 -21.86 7.85
CA GLY A 382 -2.73 -21.86 7.07
C GLY A 382 -3.60 -23.09 7.40
N ASP A 383 -4.07 -23.79 6.37
CA ASP A 383 -4.90 -25.00 6.48
C ASP A 383 -4.18 -26.19 7.16
N THR A 384 -2.86 -26.14 7.31
CA THR A 384 -2.09 -27.17 8.06
C THR A 384 -2.08 -26.94 9.58
N ALA A 385 -2.79 -25.93 10.09
CA ALA A 385 -3.03 -25.74 11.51
C ALA A 385 -3.93 -26.85 12.11
N TYR A 386 -4.20 -26.80 13.41
CA TYR A 386 -5.16 -27.72 14.04
C TYR A 386 -6.57 -27.45 13.49
N ALA A 387 -7.32 -28.51 13.13
CA ALA A 387 -8.59 -28.38 12.40
C ALA A 387 -9.61 -27.44 13.07
N GLU A 388 -9.74 -27.49 14.40
CA GLU A 388 -10.66 -26.58 15.12
C GLU A 388 -10.18 -25.12 15.12
N VAL A 389 -8.87 -24.88 15.05
CA VAL A 389 -8.30 -23.52 14.89
C VAL A 389 -8.57 -22.98 13.47
N VAL A 390 -8.49 -23.83 12.44
CA VAL A 390 -8.88 -23.45 11.07
C VAL A 390 -10.37 -23.08 11.02
N LYS A 391 -11.24 -23.92 11.58
CA LYS A 391 -12.70 -23.64 11.70
C LYS A 391 -13.01 -22.37 12.50
N ALA A 392 -12.23 -22.07 13.55
CA ALA A 392 -12.45 -20.95 14.44
C ALA A 392 -12.08 -19.58 13.85
N ASN A 393 -11.25 -19.54 12.80
CA ASN A 393 -10.75 -18.30 12.20
C ASN A 393 -11.89 -17.37 11.71
N ALA A 394 -12.83 -17.93 10.94
CA ALA A 394 -13.98 -17.19 10.41
C ALA A 394 -14.95 -16.65 11.49
N PRO A 395 -15.46 -17.45 12.46
CA PRO A 395 -16.34 -16.93 13.51
C PRO A 395 -15.63 -15.97 14.48
N MET A 396 -14.32 -16.14 14.74
CA MET A 396 -13.56 -15.17 15.54
C MET A 396 -13.41 -13.83 14.81
N THR A 397 -13.09 -13.87 13.51
CA THR A 397 -13.08 -12.70 12.61
C THR A 397 -14.42 -11.97 12.65
N ALA A 398 -15.54 -12.71 12.55
CA ALA A 398 -16.88 -12.15 12.66
C ALA A 398 -17.16 -11.49 14.04
N LYS A 399 -16.78 -12.13 15.16
CA LYS A 399 -16.92 -11.53 16.51
C LYS A 399 -16.16 -10.19 16.61
N LEU A 400 -14.90 -10.15 16.14
CA LEU A 400 -14.04 -8.96 16.18
C LEU A 400 -14.61 -7.80 15.35
N LEU A 401 -15.06 -8.07 14.12
CA LEU A 401 -15.69 -7.06 13.24
C LEU A 401 -17.06 -6.60 13.76
N ALA A 402 -17.86 -7.52 14.32
CA ALA A 402 -19.15 -7.18 14.95
C ALA A 402 -18.97 -6.23 16.14
N ASN A 403 -17.89 -6.38 16.91
CA ASN A 403 -17.48 -5.48 17.99
C ASN A 403 -16.80 -4.18 17.48
N GLY A 404 -16.12 -4.26 16.34
CA GLY A 404 -15.35 -3.16 15.73
C GLY A 404 -14.09 -2.80 16.52
N SER A 405 -13.57 -3.73 17.32
CA SER A 405 -12.38 -3.60 18.17
C SER A 405 -11.96 -4.99 18.66
N TYR A 406 -10.81 -5.08 19.36
CA TYR A 406 -10.60 -6.17 20.32
C TYR A 406 -11.71 -6.17 21.38
N ILE A 407 -12.03 -7.34 21.92
CA ILE A 407 -13.05 -7.54 22.96
C ILE A 407 -12.42 -7.16 24.30
N GLU A 408 -12.92 -6.10 24.92
CA GLU A 408 -12.52 -5.66 26.26
C GLU A 408 -13.08 -6.63 27.32
N ASN A 409 -12.27 -6.99 28.34
CA ASN A 409 -12.64 -7.93 29.40
C ASN A 409 -13.06 -9.33 28.88
N TYR A 410 -12.46 -9.75 27.76
CA TYR A 410 -12.66 -11.04 27.08
C TYR A 410 -12.72 -12.23 28.05
N LYS A 411 -13.69 -13.14 27.84
CA LYS A 411 -13.92 -14.34 28.65
C LYS A 411 -13.91 -15.62 27.83
N ASP A 412 -13.21 -16.64 28.32
CA ASP A 412 -13.04 -17.93 27.64
C ASP A 412 -14.35 -18.75 27.51
N ASP A 413 -15.38 -18.46 28.29
CA ASP A 413 -16.69 -19.13 28.26
C ASP A 413 -17.70 -18.47 27.30
N VAL A 414 -17.47 -17.22 26.87
CA VAL A 414 -18.40 -16.43 26.04
C VAL A 414 -17.77 -15.98 24.72
N ASP A 415 -16.55 -15.45 24.78
CA ASP A 415 -15.90 -14.76 23.66
C ASP A 415 -15.04 -15.71 22.81
N ALA A 416 -14.54 -16.79 23.40
CA ALA A 416 -13.82 -17.83 22.69
C ALA A 416 -14.67 -18.58 21.63
N ILE A 417 -13.98 -19.29 20.74
CA ILE A 417 -14.55 -20.33 19.91
C ILE A 417 -14.20 -21.70 20.50
N ALA A 418 -15.21 -22.56 20.69
CA ALA A 418 -15.03 -23.91 21.22
C ALA A 418 -14.05 -24.72 20.36
N GLY A 419 -13.15 -25.48 21.00
CA GLY A 419 -12.07 -26.20 20.34
C GLY A 419 -10.83 -25.34 19.98
N ALA A 420 -10.92 -24.01 20.12
CA ALA A 420 -9.83 -23.08 19.79
C ALA A 420 -9.68 -21.94 20.83
N THR A 421 -9.99 -22.19 22.10
CA THR A 421 -10.04 -21.18 23.18
C THR A 421 -8.75 -20.38 23.31
N GLU A 422 -7.60 -21.05 23.42
CA GLU A 422 -6.28 -20.42 23.53
C GLU A 422 -5.95 -19.53 22.32
N SER A 423 -6.21 -20.01 21.10
CA SER A 423 -6.01 -19.23 19.88
C SER A 423 -6.99 -18.05 19.77
N SER A 424 -8.22 -18.20 20.25
CA SER A 424 -9.22 -17.13 20.31
C SER A 424 -8.77 -15.99 21.22
N HIS A 425 -8.27 -16.32 22.42
CA HIS A 425 -7.69 -15.34 23.36
C HIS A 425 -6.44 -14.66 22.76
N SER A 426 -5.53 -15.46 22.19
CA SER A 426 -4.27 -14.99 21.61
C SER A 426 -4.49 -14.10 20.38
N TRP A 427 -5.51 -14.38 19.54
CA TRP A 427 -5.96 -13.49 18.46
C TRP A 427 -6.57 -12.19 18.99
N ASN A 428 -7.38 -12.23 20.05
CA ASN A 428 -7.93 -11.01 20.66
C ASN A 428 -6.82 -10.08 21.18
N LEU A 429 -5.82 -10.65 21.87
CA LEU A 429 -4.63 -9.95 22.34
C LEU A 429 -3.76 -9.41 21.18
N ALA A 430 -3.66 -10.15 20.07
CA ALA A 430 -2.97 -9.66 18.87
C ALA A 430 -3.67 -8.42 18.28
N VAL A 431 -5.01 -8.41 18.23
CA VAL A 431 -5.79 -7.23 17.79
C VAL A 431 -5.60 -6.06 18.77
N GLU A 432 -5.69 -6.29 20.09
CA GLU A 432 -5.45 -5.26 21.12
C GLU A 432 -4.08 -4.59 20.96
N ARG A 433 -3.02 -5.40 20.83
CA ARG A 433 -1.65 -4.92 20.60
C ARG A 433 -1.52 -4.15 19.29
N ALA A 434 -2.19 -4.56 18.22
CA ALA A 434 -2.21 -3.83 16.96
C ALA A 434 -2.99 -2.49 17.05
N PHE A 435 -4.03 -2.39 17.88
CA PHE A 435 -4.64 -1.10 18.25
C PHE A 435 -3.67 -0.20 19.02
N GLU A 436 -2.88 -0.74 19.96
CA GLU A 436 -1.84 0.05 20.64
C GLU A 436 -0.76 0.57 19.68
N LYS A 437 -0.34 -0.21 18.65
CA LYS A 437 0.55 0.29 17.57
C LYS A 437 -0.03 1.49 16.81
N ALA A 438 -1.36 1.61 16.76
CA ALA A 438 -2.05 2.65 16.02
C ALA A 438 -2.22 3.98 16.78
N LEU A 439 -1.84 4.06 18.06
CA LEU A 439 -2.05 5.27 18.88
C LEU A 439 -1.35 6.51 18.30
N LYS A 440 -2.09 7.62 18.17
CA LYS A 440 -1.56 8.95 17.78
C LYS A 440 -0.48 9.46 18.75
N VAL A 441 -0.58 9.07 20.02
CA VAL A 441 0.41 9.33 21.07
C VAL A 441 0.82 7.97 21.65
N PRO A 442 1.95 7.39 21.22
CA PRO A 442 2.37 6.08 21.69
C PRO A 442 2.79 6.11 23.16
N GLY A 443 2.72 4.94 23.81
CA GLY A 443 3.22 4.75 25.17
C GLY A 443 4.74 4.94 25.30
N LYS A 444 5.23 5.09 26.54
CA LYS A 444 6.68 5.22 26.82
C LYS A 444 7.44 3.89 26.70
N ALA A 445 6.75 2.76 26.87
CA ALA A 445 7.33 1.44 26.71
C ALA A 445 7.57 1.13 25.22
N LYS A 446 8.69 0.50 24.91
CA LYS A 446 9.06 0.07 23.55
C LYS A 446 8.38 -1.23 23.16
N TYR A 447 8.14 -2.10 24.14
CA TYR A 447 7.66 -3.45 23.94
C TYR A 447 6.31 -3.69 24.63
N PHE A 448 5.51 -4.58 24.05
CA PHE A 448 4.33 -5.15 24.69
C PHE A 448 4.73 -6.00 25.91
N GLU A 449 3.82 -6.15 26.88
CA GLU A 449 4.03 -7.06 28.01
C GLU A 449 3.49 -8.47 27.70
N GLY A 450 4.10 -9.49 28.32
CA GLY A 450 3.76 -10.90 28.18
C GLY A 450 4.89 -11.74 27.56
N THR A 451 4.59 -13.00 27.22
CA THR A 451 5.55 -13.94 26.61
C THR A 451 5.63 -13.75 25.10
N PHE A 452 6.87 -13.64 24.59
CA PHE A 452 7.17 -13.51 23.17
C PHE A 452 8.10 -14.62 22.70
N ALA A 453 8.06 -14.87 21.39
CA ALA A 453 8.91 -15.82 20.69
C ALA A 453 9.72 -15.10 19.62
N GLY A 454 10.92 -15.60 19.35
CA GLY A 454 11.67 -15.28 18.15
C GLY A 454 12.52 -16.46 17.66
N VAL A 455 12.76 -16.50 16.37
CA VAL A 455 13.38 -17.62 15.64
C VAL A 455 14.41 -17.07 14.66
N ASP A 456 15.57 -17.71 14.55
CA ASP A 456 16.62 -17.27 13.63
C ASP A 456 16.27 -17.59 12.17
N ASN A 457 16.85 -16.84 11.23
CA ASN A 457 16.53 -16.92 9.79
C ASN A 457 16.72 -18.32 9.18
N GLN A 458 17.45 -19.21 9.85
CA GLN A 458 17.73 -20.57 9.40
C GLN A 458 16.92 -21.64 10.16
N SER A 459 16.01 -21.25 11.06
CA SER A 459 15.20 -22.16 11.90
C SER A 459 16.03 -23.21 12.64
N ARG A 460 17.14 -22.78 13.25
CA ARG A 460 18.01 -23.59 14.14
C ARG A 460 17.65 -23.37 15.60
N MET A 461 17.15 -22.18 15.93
CA MET A 461 16.89 -21.72 17.29
C MET A 461 15.49 -21.12 17.43
N LEU A 462 14.75 -21.51 18.47
CA LEU A 462 13.64 -20.74 19.03
C LEU A 462 14.07 -20.19 20.40
N VAL A 463 13.82 -18.90 20.61
CA VAL A 463 13.92 -18.25 21.92
C VAL A 463 12.51 -17.86 22.37
N LEU A 464 12.16 -18.18 23.61
CA LEU A 464 11.03 -17.57 24.33
C LEU A 464 11.57 -16.67 25.43
N ALA A 465 10.87 -15.58 25.74
CA ALA A 465 11.14 -14.73 26.90
C ALA A 465 9.88 -13.96 27.32
N ASP A 466 9.78 -13.63 28.60
CA ASP A 466 8.77 -12.72 29.13
C ASP A 466 9.28 -11.28 29.11
N ILE A 467 8.40 -10.34 28.76
CA ILE A 467 8.69 -8.91 28.78
C ILE A 467 7.72 -8.19 29.70
N LYS A 468 8.24 -7.29 30.54
CA LYS A 468 7.48 -6.42 31.44
C LYS A 468 8.21 -5.11 31.68
N ALA A 469 7.56 -3.97 31.49
CA ALA A 469 8.15 -2.62 31.61
C ALA A 469 9.50 -2.46 30.86
N ASP A 470 9.58 -2.96 29.62
CA ASP A 470 10.79 -3.08 28.79
C ASP A 470 11.94 -3.93 29.37
N GLN A 471 11.75 -4.59 30.52
CA GLN A 471 12.67 -5.58 31.08
C GLN A 471 12.33 -6.99 30.58
N ILE A 472 13.35 -7.84 30.46
CA ILE A 472 13.26 -9.18 29.87
C ILE A 472 13.61 -10.20 30.94
N SER A 473 12.82 -11.27 31.05
CA SER A 473 13.02 -12.35 32.02
C SER A 473 12.58 -13.70 31.43
N ASN A 474 12.76 -14.78 32.21
CA ASN A 474 12.29 -16.14 31.87
C ASN A 474 12.71 -16.63 30.47
N VAL A 475 13.91 -16.23 30.03
CA VAL A 475 14.47 -16.63 28.73
C VAL A 475 14.59 -18.16 28.69
N LYS A 476 14.16 -18.76 27.58
CA LYS A 476 14.27 -20.20 27.29
C LYS A 476 14.73 -20.38 25.86
N VAL A 477 15.69 -21.26 25.66
CA VAL A 477 16.31 -21.56 24.36
C VAL A 477 15.94 -22.99 23.96
N PHE A 478 15.50 -23.17 22.71
CA PHE A 478 15.14 -24.47 22.14
C PHE A 478 15.86 -24.66 20.80
N LEU A 479 16.46 -25.83 20.61
CA LEU A 479 17.07 -26.20 19.33
C LEU A 479 16.03 -26.84 18.40
N PHE A 480 16.17 -26.61 17.10
CA PHE A 480 15.48 -27.38 16.06
C PHE A 480 16.34 -28.56 15.60
N GLY A 481 15.70 -29.68 15.25
CA GLY A 481 16.32 -30.79 14.55
C GLY A 481 16.25 -30.63 13.02
N GLU A 482 16.95 -31.51 12.30
CA GLU A 482 16.98 -31.53 10.83
C GLU A 482 15.60 -31.70 10.17
N ASP A 483 14.62 -32.22 10.93
CA ASP A 483 13.23 -32.40 10.49
C ASP A 483 12.35 -31.14 10.63
N GLY A 484 12.95 -30.00 11.01
CA GLY A 484 12.29 -28.71 11.18
C GLY A 484 11.41 -28.59 12.43
N LYS A 485 11.51 -29.53 13.38
CA LYS A 485 10.77 -29.49 14.66
C LYS A 485 11.71 -29.19 15.82
N LEU A 486 11.15 -28.72 16.94
CA LEU A 486 11.93 -28.54 18.17
C LEU A 486 12.38 -29.90 18.71
N ILE A 487 13.66 -30.00 19.10
CA ILE A 487 14.17 -31.14 19.86
C ILE A 487 13.58 -31.05 21.27
N ALA A 488 12.99 -32.14 21.75
CA ALA A 488 12.46 -32.20 23.11
C ALA A 488 13.62 -32.23 24.13
N SER A 489 13.44 -31.64 25.31
CA SER A 489 14.53 -31.46 26.29
C SER A 489 15.11 -32.77 26.81
N ASP A 490 14.33 -33.84 26.82
CA ASP A 490 14.71 -35.23 27.14
C ASP A 490 15.52 -35.92 26.03
N LYS A 491 15.73 -35.24 24.88
CA LYS A 491 16.39 -35.76 23.68
C LYS A 491 17.57 -34.91 23.20
N LEU A 492 17.93 -33.88 23.97
CA LEU A 492 19.16 -33.11 23.77
C LEU A 492 20.34 -33.92 24.29
N THR A 493 21.46 -33.95 23.57
CA THR A 493 22.71 -34.53 24.09
C THR A 493 23.27 -33.68 25.24
N ASP A 494 24.18 -34.22 26.04
CA ASP A 494 24.76 -33.50 27.19
C ASP A 494 25.52 -32.23 26.76
N GLU A 495 26.13 -32.25 25.57
CA GLU A 495 26.74 -31.07 24.93
C GLU A 495 25.66 -30.04 24.54
N GLN A 496 24.58 -30.48 23.89
CA GLN A 496 23.47 -29.59 23.51
C GLN A 496 22.79 -28.96 24.73
N GLN A 497 22.59 -29.72 25.81
CA GLN A 497 22.08 -29.20 27.08
C GLN A 497 23.02 -28.14 27.67
N THR A 498 24.33 -28.40 27.65
CA THR A 498 25.36 -27.46 28.12
C THR A 498 25.35 -26.15 27.31
N VAL A 499 25.28 -26.24 25.97
CA VAL A 499 25.23 -25.07 25.08
C VAL A 499 23.91 -24.31 25.27
N VAL A 500 22.77 -24.99 25.35
CA VAL A 500 21.45 -24.37 25.63
C VAL A 500 21.46 -23.60 26.95
N ALA A 501 22.09 -24.14 28.00
CA ALA A 501 22.24 -23.45 29.28
C ALA A 501 23.10 -22.17 29.15
N GLN A 502 24.26 -22.25 28.53
CA GLN A 502 25.16 -21.10 28.31
C GLN A 502 24.53 -20.01 27.43
N LEU A 503 23.80 -20.40 26.38
CA LEU A 503 23.03 -19.47 25.54
C LEU A 503 21.92 -18.79 26.33
N THR A 504 21.19 -19.55 27.17
CA THR A 504 20.11 -19.01 28.01
C THR A 504 20.65 -17.99 29.02
N GLU A 505 21.78 -18.29 29.68
CA GLU A 505 22.45 -17.34 30.58
C GLU A 505 22.93 -16.08 29.84
N GLY A 506 23.63 -16.26 28.71
CA GLY A 506 24.15 -15.16 27.89
C GLY A 506 23.05 -14.21 27.41
N LEU A 507 21.96 -14.76 26.86
CA LEU A 507 20.78 -13.98 26.44
C LEU A 507 20.09 -13.30 27.63
N THR A 508 20.00 -13.95 28.79
CA THR A 508 19.43 -13.34 30.00
C THR A 508 20.26 -12.14 30.49
N GLN A 509 21.59 -12.24 30.44
CA GLN A 509 22.49 -11.19 30.95
C GLN A 509 22.78 -10.05 29.95
N LYS A 510 22.70 -10.30 28.64
CA LYS A 510 23.17 -9.37 27.59
C LYS A 510 22.23 -9.28 26.36
N GLY A 511 21.21 -10.13 26.26
CA GLY A 511 20.37 -10.26 25.07
C GLY A 511 21.20 -10.55 23.81
N ALA A 512 20.81 -9.94 22.69
CA ALA A 512 21.53 -10.02 21.41
C ALA A 512 23.00 -9.53 21.45
N ASN A 513 23.46 -8.93 22.56
CA ASN A 513 24.87 -8.55 22.77
C ASN A 513 25.70 -9.62 23.51
N MET A 514 25.16 -10.81 23.78
CA MET A 514 25.90 -11.88 24.47
C MET A 514 27.20 -12.24 23.72
N THR A 515 28.29 -12.49 24.45
CA THR A 515 29.55 -12.98 23.87
C THR A 515 29.31 -14.34 23.21
N PRO A 516 29.86 -14.63 22.00
CA PRO A 516 29.75 -15.95 21.42
C PRO A 516 30.44 -17.01 22.28
N ILE A 517 29.85 -18.20 22.35
CA ILE A 517 30.47 -19.39 22.92
C ILE A 517 31.54 -19.88 21.94
N VAL A 518 32.75 -20.14 22.44
CA VAL A 518 33.89 -20.57 21.63
C VAL A 518 33.65 -22.00 21.11
N GLY A 519 33.75 -22.18 19.80
CA GLY A 519 33.41 -23.43 19.10
C GLY A 519 31.91 -23.57 18.76
N GLU A 520 31.07 -22.67 19.27
CA GLU A 520 29.62 -22.63 19.05
C GLU A 520 29.16 -21.26 18.54
N GLU A 521 29.99 -20.62 17.70
CA GLU A 521 29.74 -19.30 17.14
C GLU A 521 28.47 -19.28 16.26
N ASN A 522 28.18 -20.42 15.59
CA ASN A 522 26.99 -20.58 14.76
C ASN A 522 25.69 -20.58 15.58
N LEU A 523 25.62 -21.35 16.66
CA LEU A 523 24.47 -21.35 17.57
C LEU A 523 24.39 -20.03 18.37
N SER A 524 25.53 -19.44 18.72
CA SER A 524 25.59 -18.12 19.35
C SER A 524 25.01 -17.02 18.45
N LEU A 525 25.28 -17.07 17.14
CA LEU A 525 24.70 -16.11 16.19
C LEU A 525 23.20 -16.36 15.98
N ALA A 526 22.76 -17.63 15.94
CA ALA A 526 21.34 -18.00 15.91
C ALA A 526 20.60 -17.47 17.16
N ALA A 527 21.17 -17.63 18.35
CA ALA A 527 20.62 -17.13 19.61
C ALA A 527 20.40 -15.60 19.57
N ARG A 528 21.42 -14.84 19.12
CA ARG A 528 21.31 -13.38 18.97
C ARG A 528 20.25 -12.97 17.94
N ALA A 529 20.16 -13.67 16.81
CA ALA A 529 19.19 -13.39 15.75
C ALA A 529 17.75 -13.68 16.21
N ALA A 530 17.52 -14.85 16.81
CA ALA A 530 16.24 -15.22 17.41
C ALA A 530 15.81 -14.24 18.52
N PHE A 531 16.74 -13.77 19.35
CA PHE A 531 16.46 -12.76 20.38
C PHE A 531 16.13 -11.37 19.77
N ALA A 532 16.83 -10.95 18.71
CA ALA A 532 16.52 -9.71 18.01
C ALA A 532 15.13 -9.74 17.34
N ASP A 533 14.79 -10.87 16.73
CA ASP A 533 13.47 -11.13 16.15
C ASP A 533 12.35 -11.18 17.23
N LEU A 534 12.62 -11.77 18.41
CA LEU A 534 11.71 -11.72 19.55
C LEU A 534 11.34 -10.29 19.92
N LEU A 535 12.34 -9.39 19.98
CA LEU A 535 12.11 -7.96 20.25
C LEU A 535 11.34 -7.26 19.13
N ASN A 536 11.48 -7.68 17.87
CA ASN A 536 10.68 -7.16 16.77
C ASN A 536 9.21 -7.61 16.90
N ASN A 537 8.96 -8.90 17.19
CA ASN A 537 7.62 -9.44 17.42
C ASN A 537 6.93 -8.77 18.63
N ALA A 538 7.71 -8.37 19.64
CA ALA A 538 7.24 -7.63 20.82
C ALA A 538 7.15 -6.10 20.62
N SER A 539 7.62 -5.53 19.51
CA SER A 539 7.75 -4.08 19.33
C SER A 539 6.40 -3.38 19.18
N LYS A 540 6.19 -2.30 19.93
CA LYS A 540 5.04 -1.38 19.78
C LYS A 540 5.12 -0.51 18.53
N THR A 541 6.24 -0.56 17.80
CA THR A 541 6.39 0.12 16.50
C THR A 541 5.87 -0.78 15.38
N GLN A 542 5.21 -0.20 14.38
CA GLN A 542 4.87 -0.91 13.15
C GLN A 542 6.10 -0.95 12.22
N GLY A 543 6.49 -2.14 11.78
CA GLY A 543 7.56 -2.31 10.77
C GLY A 543 7.11 -1.84 9.38
N ASN A 544 8.06 -1.64 8.47
CA ASN A 544 7.82 -1.11 7.11
C ASN A 544 7.23 -2.14 6.13
N TYR A 545 7.29 -3.43 6.45
CA TYR A 545 6.92 -4.55 5.58
C TYR A 545 5.85 -5.43 6.23
N LYS A 546 4.98 -6.01 5.42
CA LYS A 546 3.94 -6.99 5.78
C LYS A 546 4.57 -8.39 5.91
N ASP A 547 4.18 -9.13 6.94
CA ASP A 547 4.72 -10.46 7.21
C ASP A 547 4.00 -11.55 6.41
N GLY A 548 4.72 -12.34 5.61
CA GLY A 548 4.14 -13.35 4.73
C GLY A 548 5.14 -13.96 3.74
N THR A 549 4.66 -14.84 2.87
CA THR A 549 5.46 -15.44 1.79
C THR A 549 5.09 -14.84 0.44
N TYR A 550 6.10 -14.39 -0.30
CA TYR A 550 5.96 -13.68 -1.57
C TYR A 550 6.66 -14.49 -2.68
N THR A 551 5.87 -15.06 -3.60
CA THR A 551 6.40 -15.61 -4.85
C THR A 551 6.65 -14.47 -5.83
N THR A 552 7.89 -14.37 -6.31
CA THR A 552 8.38 -13.25 -7.11
C THR A 552 9.40 -13.71 -8.15
N TYR A 553 9.65 -12.85 -9.14
CA TYR A 553 10.49 -13.18 -10.29
C TYR A 553 11.48 -12.05 -10.58
N GLY A 554 12.64 -12.44 -11.12
CA GLY A 554 13.56 -11.53 -11.80
C GLY A 554 13.25 -11.43 -13.29
N ASP A 555 14.14 -10.78 -14.05
CA ASP A 555 13.94 -10.57 -15.48
C ASP A 555 13.82 -11.89 -16.27
N ALA A 556 12.79 -11.95 -17.10
CA ALA A 556 12.48 -13.03 -18.01
C ALA A 556 13.20 -12.89 -19.37
N TYR A 557 13.35 -14.02 -20.06
CA TYR A 557 13.90 -14.12 -21.42
C TYR A 557 13.33 -15.34 -22.15
N ASP A 558 13.76 -15.59 -23.39
CA ASP A 558 13.31 -16.67 -24.29
C ASP A 558 13.45 -18.12 -23.75
N LYS A 559 13.91 -18.30 -22.50
CA LYS A 559 14.11 -19.60 -21.84
C LYS A 559 13.48 -19.61 -20.43
N GLY A 560 12.52 -18.72 -20.17
CA GLY A 560 11.85 -18.56 -18.88
C GLY A 560 12.51 -17.50 -17.98
N THR A 561 12.39 -17.67 -16.66
CA THR A 561 12.88 -16.70 -15.67
C THR A 561 13.51 -17.39 -14.45
N ASN A 562 13.82 -16.61 -13.42
CA ASN A 562 14.33 -17.02 -12.12
C ASN A 562 13.32 -16.58 -11.06
N ARG A 563 12.90 -17.51 -10.19
CA ARG A 563 11.85 -17.28 -9.17
C ARG A 563 12.47 -17.31 -7.77
N ALA A 564 11.97 -16.45 -6.89
CA ALA A 564 12.19 -16.53 -5.45
C ALA A 564 10.84 -16.61 -4.71
N ASP A 565 10.71 -17.61 -3.85
CA ASP A 565 9.67 -17.64 -2.81
C ASP A 565 10.31 -17.15 -1.51
N VAL A 566 9.92 -15.96 -1.05
CA VAL A 566 10.56 -15.26 0.07
C VAL A 566 9.58 -15.13 1.21
N THR A 567 9.86 -15.75 2.36
CA THR A 567 9.11 -15.53 3.60
C THR A 567 9.75 -14.39 4.37
N LEU A 568 9.05 -13.26 4.46
CA LEU A 568 9.45 -12.08 5.21
C LEU A 568 8.71 -12.00 6.55
N ARG A 569 9.43 -11.61 7.60
CA ARG A 569 8.93 -11.40 8.96
C ARG A 569 9.65 -10.24 9.64
N ASN A 570 8.92 -9.21 10.04
CA ASN A 570 9.46 -7.89 10.44
C ASN A 570 10.43 -7.26 9.42
N GLY A 571 10.31 -7.61 8.12
CA GLY A 571 11.27 -7.22 7.08
C GLY A 571 12.54 -8.07 7.00
N VAL A 572 12.63 -9.18 7.74
CA VAL A 572 13.75 -10.14 7.69
C VAL A 572 13.35 -11.36 6.87
N ILE A 573 14.24 -11.84 5.99
CA ILE A 573 14.09 -13.11 5.27
C ILE A 573 14.29 -14.26 6.27
N VAL A 574 13.20 -14.97 6.55
CA VAL A 574 13.16 -16.13 7.48
C VAL A 574 12.81 -17.45 6.78
N GLY A 575 12.65 -17.39 5.46
CA GLY A 575 12.49 -18.54 4.58
C GLY A 575 12.76 -18.11 3.14
N LEU A 576 13.47 -18.93 2.38
CA LEU A 576 13.85 -18.61 1.00
C LEU A 576 13.93 -19.89 0.16
N LYS A 577 13.32 -19.88 -1.02
CA LYS A 577 13.51 -20.91 -2.04
C LYS A 577 13.76 -20.24 -3.39
N LEU A 578 14.83 -20.65 -4.06
CA LEU A 578 15.31 -20.07 -5.32
C LEU A 578 15.21 -21.12 -6.44
N TYR A 579 14.62 -20.74 -7.58
CA TYR A 579 14.30 -21.67 -8.67
C TYR A 579 14.65 -21.08 -10.05
N ARG A 580 15.00 -21.95 -11.00
CA ARG A 580 15.21 -21.57 -12.41
C ARG A 580 14.06 -22.16 -13.23
N VAL A 581 13.04 -21.35 -13.51
CA VAL A 581 11.79 -21.82 -14.13
C VAL A 581 11.81 -21.72 -15.65
N GLY A 582 11.38 -22.77 -16.35
CA GLY A 582 11.30 -22.81 -17.81
C GLY A 582 10.28 -21.83 -18.40
N VAL A 583 10.12 -21.83 -19.73
CA VAL A 583 9.05 -21.05 -20.40
C VAL A 583 7.65 -21.52 -19.98
N ASN A 584 7.49 -22.77 -19.57
CA ASN A 584 6.28 -23.32 -18.95
C ASN A 584 6.10 -22.95 -17.46
N MET A 585 6.93 -22.06 -16.92
CA MET A 585 6.99 -21.64 -15.51
C MET A 585 7.18 -22.79 -14.49
N VAL A 586 7.64 -23.97 -14.93
CA VAL A 586 8.01 -25.10 -14.06
C VAL A 586 9.48 -25.01 -13.69
N ASP A 587 9.83 -25.29 -12.42
CA ASP A 587 11.23 -25.37 -12.00
C ASP A 587 11.99 -26.46 -12.77
N ARG A 588 13.20 -26.13 -13.22
CA ARG A 588 14.08 -27.04 -13.94
C ARG A 588 14.88 -27.94 -12.99
N GLY A 589 15.08 -27.56 -11.74
CA GLY A 589 15.90 -28.30 -10.79
C GLY A 589 17.26 -28.70 -11.38
N ALA A 590 17.61 -29.99 -11.31
CA ALA A 590 18.85 -30.55 -11.87
C ALA A 590 18.99 -30.42 -13.40
N SER A 591 17.91 -30.11 -14.14
CA SER A 591 17.97 -29.85 -15.59
C SER A 591 18.31 -28.40 -15.95
N ALA A 592 18.53 -27.52 -14.98
CA ALA A 592 19.07 -26.17 -15.21
C ALA A 592 20.57 -26.23 -15.59
N TYR A 593 21.13 -25.08 -16.01
CA TYR A 593 22.58 -24.98 -16.22
C TYR A 593 23.35 -25.32 -14.93
N ALA A 594 24.43 -26.10 -15.04
CA ALA A 594 25.15 -26.64 -13.87
C ALA A 594 25.66 -25.54 -12.92
N GLU A 595 26.02 -24.37 -13.47
CA GLU A 595 26.43 -23.17 -12.75
C GLU A 595 25.30 -22.63 -11.88
N VAL A 596 24.06 -22.65 -12.38
CA VAL A 596 22.87 -22.18 -11.68
C VAL A 596 22.46 -23.18 -10.59
N VAL A 597 22.52 -24.48 -10.86
CA VAL A 597 22.32 -25.55 -9.86
C VAL A 597 23.32 -25.40 -8.71
N ARG A 598 24.58 -25.08 -9.01
CA ARG A 598 25.66 -24.82 -8.03
C ARG A 598 25.47 -23.50 -7.27
N ALA A 599 24.93 -22.47 -7.92
CA ALA A 599 24.76 -21.14 -7.34
C ALA A 599 23.53 -21.02 -6.42
N ILE A 600 22.43 -21.72 -6.71
CA ILE A 600 21.19 -21.69 -5.92
C ILE A 600 21.43 -21.92 -4.41
N PRO A 601 22.13 -22.98 -3.95
CA PRO A 601 22.34 -23.19 -2.51
C PRO A 601 23.26 -22.14 -1.88
N ILE A 602 24.25 -21.62 -2.62
CA ILE A 602 25.15 -20.54 -2.15
C ILE A 602 24.35 -19.25 -1.92
N LEU A 603 23.60 -18.81 -2.94
CA LEU A 603 22.74 -17.63 -2.85
C LEU A 603 21.67 -17.79 -1.76
N THR A 604 21.07 -18.98 -1.61
CA THR A 604 20.07 -19.25 -0.58
C THR A 604 20.66 -19.06 0.82
N ARG A 605 21.85 -19.62 1.08
CA ARG A 605 22.60 -19.42 2.33
C ARG A 605 22.89 -17.94 2.58
N ASP A 606 23.45 -17.25 1.59
CA ASP A 606 23.99 -15.91 1.76
C ASP A 606 22.88 -14.85 1.88
N LEU A 607 21.75 -15.02 1.19
CA LEU A 607 20.57 -14.16 1.34
C LEU A 607 19.82 -14.39 2.66
N LEU A 608 19.71 -15.64 3.14
CA LEU A 608 19.16 -15.93 4.48
C LEU A 608 20.04 -15.35 5.60
N TYR A 609 21.36 -15.44 5.44
CA TYR A 609 22.33 -14.84 6.38
C TYR A 609 22.30 -13.31 6.34
N ALA A 610 22.18 -12.71 5.16
CA ALA A 610 22.03 -11.27 4.99
C ALA A 610 20.77 -10.73 5.67
N GLY A 611 19.64 -11.44 5.54
CA GLY A 611 18.43 -11.24 6.33
C GLY A 611 17.61 -9.98 6.01
N THR A 612 18.22 -8.80 5.96
CA THR A 612 17.53 -7.53 5.62
C THR A 612 17.66 -7.22 4.13
N ARG A 613 16.79 -6.32 3.62
CA ARG A 613 16.82 -5.85 2.23
C ARG A 613 18.15 -5.20 1.88
N GLU A 614 18.62 -4.34 2.78
CA GLU A 614 19.83 -3.54 2.63
C GLU A 614 21.08 -4.43 2.55
N GLN A 615 21.12 -5.51 3.34
CA GLN A 615 22.19 -6.51 3.32
C GLN A 615 22.05 -7.48 2.14
N ALA A 616 20.83 -7.92 1.80
CA ALA A 616 20.56 -8.80 0.65
C ALA A 616 20.97 -8.15 -0.68
N ALA A 617 20.83 -6.83 -0.80
CA ALA A 617 21.35 -6.06 -1.92
C ALA A 617 22.89 -6.18 -2.08
N GLN A 618 23.65 -6.35 -0.99
CA GLN A 618 25.11 -6.47 -1.01
C GLN A 618 25.62 -7.90 -1.28
N VAL A 619 24.77 -8.93 -1.27
CA VAL A 619 25.20 -10.33 -1.50
C VAL A 619 25.81 -10.47 -2.90
N ASP A 620 27.01 -11.02 -3.01
CA ASP A 620 27.70 -11.14 -4.30
C ASP A 620 27.03 -12.10 -5.28
N ALA A 621 27.24 -11.87 -6.57
CA ALA A 621 26.79 -12.76 -7.63
C ALA A 621 27.77 -13.94 -7.80
N VAL A 622 27.25 -15.17 -7.90
CA VAL A 622 28.09 -16.37 -7.98
C VAL A 622 28.78 -16.45 -9.34
N THR A 623 30.11 -16.55 -9.34
CA THR A 623 30.94 -16.69 -10.54
C THR A 623 30.48 -17.84 -11.43
N GLY A 624 30.33 -17.58 -12.73
CA GLY A 624 29.78 -18.52 -13.72
C GLY A 624 28.24 -18.53 -13.80
N ALA A 625 27.55 -18.05 -12.77
CA ALA A 625 26.08 -17.96 -12.72
C ALA A 625 25.55 -16.50 -12.69
N THR A 626 26.42 -15.51 -12.91
CA THR A 626 26.21 -14.08 -12.60
C THR A 626 24.86 -13.52 -13.07
N SER A 627 24.41 -13.84 -14.29
CA SER A 627 23.10 -13.41 -14.79
C SER A 627 21.93 -13.96 -13.97
N SER A 628 21.91 -15.28 -13.70
CA SER A 628 20.87 -15.88 -12.86
C SER A 628 21.01 -15.46 -11.39
N SER A 629 22.23 -15.21 -10.88
CA SER A 629 22.41 -14.65 -9.55
C SER A 629 21.78 -13.26 -9.41
N ASN A 630 22.01 -12.37 -10.39
CA ASN A 630 21.40 -11.04 -10.40
C ASN A 630 19.87 -11.11 -10.54
N ALA A 631 19.34 -12.02 -11.38
CA ALA A 631 17.88 -12.21 -11.50
C ALA A 631 17.25 -12.80 -10.22
N LEU A 632 17.91 -13.72 -9.52
CA LEU A 632 17.46 -14.25 -8.23
C LEU A 632 17.50 -13.18 -7.13
N LYS A 633 18.55 -12.34 -7.09
CA LYS A 633 18.59 -11.15 -6.22
C LYS A 633 17.47 -10.16 -6.55
N ALA A 634 17.21 -9.91 -7.83
CA ALA A 634 16.13 -9.03 -8.28
C ALA A 634 14.75 -9.57 -7.85
N ALA A 635 14.52 -10.88 -7.91
CA ALA A 635 13.32 -11.51 -7.36
C ALA A 635 13.17 -11.22 -5.84
N VAL A 636 14.23 -11.40 -5.04
CA VAL A 636 14.19 -11.11 -3.60
C VAL A 636 13.94 -9.62 -3.29
N GLU A 637 14.55 -8.70 -4.03
CA GLU A 637 14.25 -7.27 -3.96
C GLU A 637 12.80 -6.95 -4.41
N ASN A 638 12.24 -7.72 -5.35
CA ASN A 638 10.84 -7.59 -5.76
C ASN A 638 9.88 -8.11 -4.67
N ALA A 639 10.25 -9.14 -3.89
CA ALA A 639 9.47 -9.57 -2.73
C ALA A 639 9.38 -8.45 -1.67
N TYR A 640 10.48 -7.74 -1.42
CA TYR A 640 10.45 -6.55 -0.55
C TYR A 640 9.51 -5.46 -1.07
N LYS A 641 9.51 -5.17 -2.38
CA LYS A 641 8.60 -4.19 -2.99
C LYS A 641 7.12 -4.55 -2.81
N LYS A 642 6.76 -5.84 -2.97
CA LYS A 642 5.39 -6.35 -2.73
C LYS A 642 4.99 -6.38 -1.25
N ALA A 643 5.97 -6.40 -0.35
CA ALA A 643 5.75 -6.43 1.09
C ALA A 643 5.59 -5.04 1.73
N GLU A 644 5.92 -3.93 1.06
CA GLU A 644 5.84 -2.59 1.66
C GLU A 644 4.43 -2.26 2.21
N ILE A 645 4.38 -1.68 3.41
CA ILE A 645 3.14 -1.22 4.06
C ILE A 645 2.76 0.19 3.61
N SER A 646 3.76 1.04 3.42
CA SER A 646 3.62 2.39 2.86
C SER A 646 4.72 2.57 1.82
N GLU A 647 4.33 2.68 0.55
CA GLU A 647 5.28 2.79 -0.55
C GLU A 647 5.95 4.18 -0.58
N THR A 648 7.28 4.22 -0.78
CA THR A 648 7.98 5.49 -1.00
C THR A 648 7.46 6.19 -2.27
N TYR A 649 7.17 5.43 -3.31
CA TYR A 649 6.48 5.85 -4.53
C TYR A 649 5.42 4.80 -4.85
N LYS A 650 4.16 5.22 -4.97
CA LYS A 650 3.02 4.31 -5.15
C LYS A 650 2.88 3.91 -6.62
N THR A 651 3.12 2.65 -6.97
CA THR A 651 3.28 2.24 -8.38
C THR A 651 2.50 0.98 -8.72
N ALA A 652 1.86 0.92 -9.89
CA ALA A 652 1.13 -0.27 -10.34
C ALA A 652 2.05 -1.49 -10.53
N TYR A 653 3.14 -1.32 -11.26
CA TYR A 653 4.03 -2.42 -11.62
C TYR A 653 5.49 -2.10 -11.25
N ILE A 654 6.26 -3.14 -10.97
CA ILE A 654 7.70 -3.08 -10.77
C ILE A 654 8.37 -3.02 -12.15
N ASN A 655 9.45 -2.24 -12.31
CA ASN A 655 10.22 -2.20 -13.55
C ASN A 655 11.02 -3.50 -13.77
N GLY A 656 11.05 -4.00 -15.00
CA GLY A 656 11.70 -5.28 -15.38
C GLY A 656 10.98 -5.99 -16.54
N ILE A 657 11.42 -7.20 -16.88
CA ILE A 657 10.76 -8.08 -17.85
C ILE A 657 10.08 -9.24 -17.09
N PHE A 658 8.75 -9.32 -17.14
CA PHE A 658 8.00 -10.31 -16.37
C PHE A 658 7.39 -11.38 -17.27
N ALA A 659 7.61 -12.63 -16.87
CA ALA A 659 7.03 -13.80 -17.49
C ALA A 659 5.59 -14.01 -17.04
N GLY A 660 4.75 -14.53 -17.93
CA GLY A 660 3.47 -15.14 -17.58
C GLY A 660 3.13 -16.33 -18.47
N ILE A 661 2.30 -17.23 -17.95
CA ILE A 661 1.84 -18.44 -18.64
C ILE A 661 0.32 -18.57 -18.55
N ASN A 662 -0.33 -19.12 -19.57
CA ASN A 662 -1.75 -19.51 -19.50
C ASN A 662 -1.93 -20.87 -18.78
N LYS A 663 -3.16 -21.22 -18.40
CA LYS A 663 -3.44 -22.41 -17.55
C LYS A 663 -2.98 -23.74 -18.13
N ASP A 664 -3.16 -23.94 -19.45
CA ASP A 664 -2.77 -25.17 -20.15
C ASP A 664 -1.26 -25.23 -20.50
N LYS A 665 -0.54 -24.11 -20.32
CA LYS A 665 0.89 -23.93 -20.60
C LYS A 665 1.28 -24.04 -22.08
N SER A 666 0.36 -23.80 -23.01
CA SER A 666 0.65 -23.64 -24.44
C SER A 666 1.08 -22.23 -24.85
N VAL A 667 0.94 -21.21 -23.98
CA VAL A 667 1.29 -19.82 -24.30
C VAL A 667 2.12 -19.17 -23.20
N TYR A 668 3.35 -18.81 -23.55
CA TYR A 668 4.28 -18.01 -22.75
C TYR A 668 4.30 -16.56 -23.25
N VAL A 669 4.24 -15.60 -22.32
CA VAL A 669 4.31 -14.16 -22.63
C VAL A 669 5.38 -13.50 -21.77
N MET A 670 6.13 -12.57 -22.38
CA MET A 670 6.97 -11.61 -21.66
C MET A 670 6.36 -10.22 -21.74
N VAL A 671 6.25 -9.53 -20.61
CA VAL A 671 5.80 -8.14 -20.50
C VAL A 671 6.94 -7.28 -19.98
N THR A 672 7.38 -6.30 -20.77
CA THR A 672 8.39 -5.32 -20.33
C THR A 672 7.69 -4.13 -19.67
N VAL A 673 8.09 -3.84 -18.44
CA VAL A 673 7.63 -2.69 -17.65
C VAL A 673 8.76 -1.68 -17.50
N GLN A 674 8.50 -0.44 -17.89
CA GLN A 674 9.40 0.71 -17.74
C GLN A 674 8.59 1.91 -17.25
N ASN A 675 9.18 2.74 -16.40
CA ASN A 675 8.48 3.85 -15.71
C ASN A 675 7.18 3.37 -15.05
N ASN A 676 7.21 2.15 -14.51
CA ASN A 676 6.14 1.46 -13.81
C ASN A 676 4.88 1.20 -14.67
N ILE A 677 5.04 1.27 -16.00
CA ILE A 677 4.02 1.04 -17.03
C ILE A 677 4.42 -0.13 -17.94
N PRO A 678 3.53 -1.09 -18.25
CA PRO A 678 3.76 -2.09 -19.28
C PRO A 678 3.73 -1.44 -20.67
N PHE A 679 4.81 -1.56 -21.46
CA PHE A 679 4.91 -0.88 -22.77
C PHE A 679 5.27 -1.81 -23.95
N LYS A 680 5.85 -2.98 -23.71
CA LYS A 680 6.17 -3.99 -24.74
C LYS A 680 5.69 -5.36 -24.28
N MET A 681 5.13 -6.15 -25.19
CA MET A 681 4.77 -7.55 -24.97
C MET A 681 5.39 -8.44 -26.07
N GLU A 682 5.76 -9.67 -25.71
CA GLU A 682 6.30 -10.69 -26.63
C GLU A 682 5.62 -12.03 -26.35
N VAL A 683 5.21 -12.75 -27.41
CA VAL A 683 4.35 -13.94 -27.36
C VAL A 683 5.07 -15.15 -27.97
N PHE A 684 5.07 -16.24 -27.21
CA PHE A 684 5.71 -17.50 -27.59
C PHE A 684 4.73 -18.66 -27.35
N TYR A 685 4.26 -19.24 -28.45
CA TYR A 685 3.46 -20.47 -28.40
C TYR A 685 4.38 -21.66 -28.16
N LEU A 686 3.92 -22.63 -27.36
CA LEU A 686 4.68 -23.81 -26.96
C LEU A 686 4.13 -25.08 -27.62
N ASP A 687 5.00 -26.05 -27.87
CA ASP A 687 4.64 -27.41 -28.28
C ASP A 687 4.25 -28.29 -27.07
N GLU A 688 3.81 -29.52 -27.34
CA GLU A 688 3.46 -30.51 -26.30
C GLU A 688 4.65 -30.87 -25.37
N ASN A 689 5.89 -30.56 -25.80
CA ASN A 689 7.11 -30.75 -25.03
C ASN A 689 7.55 -29.47 -24.27
N ALA A 690 6.70 -28.44 -24.22
CA ALA A 690 6.98 -27.13 -23.63
C ALA A 690 8.18 -26.37 -24.24
N LYS A 691 8.47 -26.59 -25.53
CA LYS A 691 9.44 -25.83 -26.33
C LYS A 691 8.72 -24.74 -27.12
N ILE A 692 9.39 -23.62 -27.35
CA ILE A 692 8.86 -22.55 -28.22
C ILE A 692 8.73 -23.08 -29.65
N LYS A 693 7.53 -22.94 -30.24
CA LYS A 693 7.26 -23.21 -31.66
C LYS A 693 8.07 -22.26 -32.55
N THR A 694 8.66 -22.78 -33.62
CA THR A 694 9.29 -21.94 -34.65
C THR A 694 8.22 -21.25 -35.53
N GLU A 695 8.62 -20.21 -36.26
CA GLU A 695 7.69 -19.40 -37.06
C GLU A 695 6.96 -20.21 -38.14
N ASP A 696 7.56 -21.27 -38.66
CA ASP A 696 6.95 -22.24 -39.59
C ASP A 696 5.94 -23.19 -38.91
N GLN A 697 6.00 -23.35 -37.59
CA GLN A 697 5.08 -24.18 -36.79
C GLN A 697 3.86 -23.43 -36.26
N LEU A 698 3.80 -22.10 -36.42
CA LEU A 698 2.67 -21.28 -35.99
C LEU A 698 1.51 -21.35 -37.01
N THR A 699 0.30 -21.56 -36.51
CA THR A 699 -0.94 -21.43 -37.30
C THR A 699 -1.20 -19.99 -37.73
N ALA A 700 -2.09 -19.79 -38.70
CA ALA A 700 -2.47 -18.46 -39.17
C ALA A 700 -3.06 -17.58 -38.04
N ASP A 701 -3.87 -18.16 -37.15
CA ASP A 701 -4.47 -17.45 -36.02
C ASP A 701 -3.40 -17.08 -34.97
N GLU A 702 -2.45 -17.98 -34.66
CA GLU A 702 -1.30 -17.69 -33.79
C GLU A 702 -0.45 -16.53 -34.32
N LYS A 703 -0.17 -16.51 -35.63
CA LYS A 703 0.57 -15.40 -36.27
C LYS A 703 -0.20 -14.08 -36.20
N ALA A 704 -1.51 -14.09 -36.45
CA ALA A 704 -2.36 -12.91 -36.38
C ALA A 704 -2.41 -12.31 -34.96
N VAL A 705 -2.59 -13.16 -33.94
CA VAL A 705 -2.61 -12.75 -32.53
C VAL A 705 -1.23 -12.26 -32.07
N LYS A 706 -0.14 -12.93 -32.49
CA LYS A 706 1.23 -12.50 -32.21
C LYS A 706 1.53 -11.12 -32.79
N ALA A 707 1.21 -10.88 -34.07
CA ALA A 707 1.44 -9.58 -34.71
C ALA A 707 0.69 -8.43 -34.01
N GLU A 708 -0.56 -8.65 -33.58
CA GLU A 708 -1.36 -7.66 -32.85
C GLU A 708 -0.77 -7.36 -31.45
N ILE A 709 -0.34 -8.39 -30.71
CA ILE A 709 0.22 -8.22 -29.35
C ILE A 709 1.64 -7.64 -29.37
N GLU A 710 2.44 -7.94 -30.39
CA GLU A 710 3.83 -7.47 -30.52
C GLU A 710 3.95 -6.14 -31.27
N THR A 711 2.82 -5.53 -31.66
CA THR A 711 2.78 -4.23 -32.34
C THR A 711 3.46 -3.14 -31.49
N PRO A 712 4.54 -2.50 -31.97
CA PRO A 712 5.35 -1.60 -31.15
C PRO A 712 4.56 -0.40 -30.60
N THR A 713 4.48 -0.31 -29.27
CA THR A 713 4.07 0.91 -28.57
C THR A 713 5.28 1.79 -28.29
N ALA A 714 5.13 3.11 -28.39
CA ALA A 714 6.21 4.05 -28.12
C ALA A 714 6.73 3.93 -26.68
N ALA A 715 8.06 3.99 -26.49
CA ALA A 715 8.67 3.86 -25.16
C ALA A 715 8.12 4.89 -24.17
N GLY A 716 7.69 4.43 -22.99
CA GLY A 716 7.02 5.26 -21.98
C GLY A 716 5.51 5.47 -22.19
N SER A 717 4.91 4.92 -23.26
CA SER A 717 3.46 4.85 -23.45
C SER A 717 2.91 3.50 -23.00
N LEU A 718 1.67 3.48 -22.53
CA LEU A 718 0.99 2.26 -22.09
C LEU A 718 0.66 1.34 -23.28
N HIS A 719 1.08 0.07 -23.19
CA HIS A 719 0.73 -0.95 -24.17
C HIS A 719 -0.79 -1.15 -24.23
N LYS A 720 -1.36 -1.38 -25.43
CA LYS A 720 -2.80 -1.62 -25.64
C LYS A 720 -3.40 -2.65 -24.67
N TYR A 721 -2.62 -3.68 -24.33
CA TYR A 721 -3.01 -4.78 -23.44
C TYR A 721 -2.41 -4.67 -22.03
N GLY A 722 -1.71 -3.58 -21.71
CA GLY A 722 -1.11 -3.32 -20.39
C GLY A 722 -2.10 -2.89 -19.31
N TYR A 723 -3.37 -2.66 -19.65
CA TYR A 723 -4.44 -2.37 -18.71
C TYR A 723 -5.75 -3.05 -19.14
N ARG A 724 -6.39 -3.79 -18.23
CA ARG A 724 -7.62 -4.59 -18.46
C ARG A 724 -7.62 -5.41 -19.78
N PRO A 725 -6.59 -6.23 -20.05
CA PRO A 725 -6.49 -7.02 -21.28
C PRO A 725 -7.71 -7.95 -21.49
N ALA A 726 -8.24 -7.93 -22.71
CA ALA A 726 -9.40 -8.70 -23.16
C ALA A 726 -9.11 -9.39 -24.51
N ALA A 727 -9.78 -10.53 -24.75
CA ALA A 727 -9.68 -11.28 -26.00
C ALA A 727 -10.29 -10.50 -27.18
N PHE A 728 -9.76 -10.74 -28.38
CA PHE A 728 -10.06 -10.00 -29.61
C PHE A 728 -9.99 -10.92 -30.83
N GLY A 729 -10.55 -10.49 -31.97
CA GLY A 729 -10.48 -11.21 -33.23
C GLY A 729 -11.82 -11.33 -33.94
N GLU A 730 -11.78 -11.18 -35.27
CA GLU A 730 -12.95 -11.26 -36.15
C GLU A 730 -13.37 -12.71 -36.44
N THR A 731 -12.48 -13.69 -36.23
CA THR A 731 -12.76 -15.13 -36.36
C THR A 731 -12.78 -15.80 -34.99
N GLU A 732 -13.51 -16.92 -34.88
CA GLU A 732 -13.54 -17.71 -33.64
C GLU A 732 -12.16 -18.27 -33.26
N GLY A 733 -11.32 -18.60 -34.25
CA GLY A 733 -9.95 -19.07 -34.06
C GLY A 733 -9.02 -18.01 -33.44
N VAL A 734 -8.92 -16.82 -34.07
CA VAL A 734 -8.16 -15.67 -33.51
C VAL A 734 -8.67 -15.32 -32.11
N LYS A 735 -9.99 -15.40 -31.89
CA LYS A 735 -10.63 -15.10 -30.59
C LYS A 735 -10.33 -16.15 -29.51
N ALA A 736 -10.20 -17.43 -29.87
CA ALA A 736 -9.79 -18.49 -28.95
C ALA A 736 -8.30 -18.36 -28.59
N VAL A 737 -7.43 -18.20 -29.59
CA VAL A 737 -5.99 -18.05 -29.40
C VAL A 737 -5.66 -16.77 -28.61
N SER A 738 -6.32 -15.65 -28.91
CA SER A 738 -6.12 -14.41 -28.15
C SER A 738 -6.61 -14.53 -26.71
N ALA A 739 -7.64 -15.33 -26.40
CA ALA A 739 -8.05 -15.58 -25.02
C ALA A 739 -6.95 -16.28 -24.21
N GLN A 740 -6.22 -17.24 -24.79
CA GLN A 740 -5.06 -17.88 -24.15
C GLN A 740 -3.90 -16.90 -23.94
N VAL A 741 -3.55 -16.10 -24.95
CA VAL A 741 -2.50 -15.07 -24.83
C VAL A 741 -2.86 -14.03 -23.77
N ILE A 742 -4.12 -13.60 -23.72
CA ILE A 742 -4.63 -12.63 -22.74
C ILE A 742 -4.66 -13.19 -21.31
N GLU A 743 -4.73 -14.51 -21.13
CA GLU A 743 -4.51 -15.14 -19.83
C GLU A 743 -3.04 -15.08 -19.41
N ALA A 744 -2.10 -15.42 -20.31
CA ALA A 744 -0.66 -15.30 -20.05
C ALA A 744 -0.23 -13.84 -19.79
N VAL A 745 -0.82 -12.86 -20.49
CA VAL A 745 -0.62 -11.42 -20.20
C VAL A 745 -1.09 -11.07 -18.80
N LYS A 746 -2.21 -11.62 -18.32
CA LYS A 746 -2.71 -11.35 -16.95
C LYS A 746 -1.79 -11.94 -15.88
N ASP A 747 -1.29 -13.16 -16.08
CA ASP A 747 -0.29 -13.78 -15.21
C ASP A 747 1.00 -12.94 -15.17
N ALA A 748 1.48 -12.49 -16.33
CA ALA A 748 2.67 -11.63 -16.41
C ALA A 748 2.48 -10.28 -15.69
N LEU A 749 1.31 -9.66 -15.80
CA LEU A 749 0.97 -8.41 -15.09
C LEU A 749 0.81 -8.64 -13.57
N GLU A 750 0.32 -9.78 -13.12
CA GLU A 750 0.27 -10.12 -11.69
C GLU A 750 1.68 -10.36 -11.13
N ASN A 751 2.52 -11.07 -11.89
CA ASN A 751 3.93 -11.29 -11.56
C ASN A 751 4.69 -9.96 -11.46
N ALA A 752 4.47 -9.04 -12.42
CA ALA A 752 5.01 -7.67 -12.43
C ALA A 752 4.43 -6.72 -11.36
N GLY A 753 3.24 -7.02 -10.84
CA GLY A 753 2.50 -6.14 -9.95
C GLY A 753 3.19 -5.89 -8.61
N ARG A 754 3.03 -4.69 -8.05
CA ARG A 754 3.47 -4.39 -6.69
C ARG A 754 2.41 -4.76 -5.66
#